data_AF-A0A8J6HRS2-F1
#
_entry.id   AF-A0A8J6HRS2-F1
#
_cell.length_a   1.000
_cell.length_b   1.000
_cell.length_c   1.000
_cell.angle_alpha   90.00
_cell.angle_beta   90.00
_cell.angle_gamma   90.00
#
_symmetry.space_group_name_H-M   'P 1'
#
loop_
_entity.id
_entity.type
_entity.pdbx_description
1 polymer ?
#
loop_
_entity_poly.entity_id
_entity_poly.type
_entity_poly.pdbx_seq_one_letter_code
_entity_poly.pdbx_strand_id
1 'polypeptide(L)'
;MPPKSAKGGSKGARKSKGDESGDKSKEKKGGTAVKVRHILCEKQGKCLEALEKLKAGQKFPEVAAAYSEDKARQGGDLGWMTRGSMYSCKDTGPLSIYVMHPFWNWLVQFCPKWVAPNLMTFSGFLFAVLTFMLFAWKDYGFYASDPDHPEFPALPRWTFTVAALFLFLAYTLDGIDGKQARRTGSSGPLGELFDHGLDSFTAGLIPVAAYSLFGRGPKYSIIPFRMFFILWNVLFNFYLSHWEKYNTGVLFLPWGYDFSMWGTILAFLLAGVTGHESWQFILPGGITTGLMFEILLYSMALLTNVPVILNNIYVSYQEKTGHMRSFSEAMRPLVPVTAFFLITLSWISLSPSNILERDPRAVFVFDAEFRRFSVERDLQARFEEFRDLLERLHRLRDIAFLVSYIDPSDQDLLPINNDDNLRRALTNAKPLLRVIIQRKGDSLEELNGYGTIKPRNLISSILGGTPGKTKTLAISNPHDFRQVSSIIDVDIVPETCRRVRLLKHGSDKPLGFYIRDGTSVRVTQSGLEKIPGIFISRLVPGGLAESTGLLAVNDEVLEVNGIEVAGKTLDQVTDMMVANSSNLIITVKPANQRTVAPVRRGSFSRNSQLSSGSQQSHTTAGSDPEDKYDQDEIVDLTAPTTNLEETHSSEDGILHL
;
A
#
# COMPACT_ATOMS: atom_id res chain seq x y z
N MET A 1 50.25 -66.62 -4.87
CA MET A 1 49.03 -67.15 -4.25
C MET A 1 48.07 -67.61 -5.35
N PRO A 2 47.69 -68.90 -5.40
CA PRO A 2 46.47 -69.34 -6.10
C PRO A 2 45.24 -69.12 -5.16
N PRO A 3 43.99 -69.44 -5.55
CA PRO A 3 43.28 -69.09 -6.79
C PRO A 3 41.77 -68.75 -6.56
N LYS A 4 41.02 -68.62 -7.68
CA LYS A 4 39.56 -68.86 -7.91
C LYS A 4 38.66 -67.61 -7.91
N SER A 5 37.78 -67.39 -8.90
CA SER A 5 37.26 -68.20 -10.04
C SER A 5 36.70 -67.23 -11.11
N ALA A 6 37.04 -67.30 -12.41
CA ALA A 6 36.50 -68.18 -13.47
C ALA A 6 34.95 -68.10 -13.59
N LYS A 7 34.25 -68.00 -14.73
CA LYS A 7 34.42 -68.03 -16.21
C LYS A 7 33.06 -67.46 -16.74
N GLY A 8 32.93 -66.74 -17.86
CA GLY A 8 32.98 -67.23 -19.25
C GLY A 8 31.59 -67.26 -19.92
N GLY A 9 31.44 -66.60 -21.08
CA GLY A 9 30.77 -67.19 -22.26
C GLY A 9 29.26 -66.99 -22.56
N SER A 10 29.02 -66.24 -23.65
CA SER A 10 28.08 -66.52 -24.76
C SER A 10 26.60 -66.07 -24.73
N LYS A 11 26.13 -65.77 -25.95
CA LYS A 11 24.84 -65.22 -26.40
C LYS A 11 23.65 -66.16 -26.17
N GLY A 12 22.46 -65.58 -25.93
CA GLY A 12 21.18 -66.30 -26.10
C GLY A 12 19.97 -65.53 -25.57
N ALA A 13 19.00 -65.24 -26.42
CA ALA A 13 17.82 -64.42 -26.16
C ALA A 13 16.79 -65.07 -25.21
N ARG A 14 16.09 -64.25 -24.39
CA ARG A 14 14.64 -64.39 -24.15
C ARG A 14 14.03 -63.13 -23.51
N LYS A 15 12.89 -62.73 -24.09
CA LYS A 15 11.96 -61.66 -23.69
C LYS A 15 11.47 -61.79 -22.24
N SER A 16 11.40 -60.66 -21.55
CA SER A 16 10.30 -60.36 -20.61
C SER A 16 9.94 -58.87 -20.71
N LYS A 17 8.64 -58.62 -20.90
CA LYS A 17 7.98 -57.31 -20.97
C LYS A 17 8.22 -56.48 -19.71
N GLY A 18 8.33 -55.17 -19.88
CA GLY A 18 8.19 -54.18 -18.81
C GLY A 18 8.71 -52.80 -19.23
N ASP A 19 7.89 -51.78 -18.99
CA ASP A 19 8.20 -50.35 -18.85
C ASP A 19 7.99 -49.39 -20.03
N GLU A 20 6.81 -48.77 -19.90
CA GLU A 20 6.31 -47.46 -20.28
C GLU A 20 7.34 -46.40 -20.69
N SER A 21 7.20 -45.94 -21.94
CA SER A 21 7.74 -44.66 -22.41
C SER A 21 6.85 -43.52 -21.93
N GLY A 22 7.20 -42.93 -20.78
CA GLY A 22 6.66 -41.64 -20.33
C GLY A 22 7.32 -40.49 -21.08
N ASP A 23 6.64 -39.96 -22.09
CA ASP A 23 7.00 -38.74 -22.80
C ASP A 23 6.83 -37.54 -21.83
N LYS A 24 7.94 -37.00 -21.33
CA LYS A 24 7.94 -35.78 -20.51
C LYS A 24 7.70 -34.59 -21.43
N SER A 25 6.44 -34.19 -21.54
CA SER A 25 6.05 -32.91 -22.14
C SER A 25 6.78 -31.77 -21.40
N LYS A 26 7.65 -31.07 -22.12
CA LYS A 26 8.24 -29.80 -21.64
C LYS A 26 7.12 -28.77 -21.53
N GLU A 27 6.77 -28.40 -20.31
CA GLU A 27 5.93 -27.24 -20.00
C GLU A 27 6.49 -25.99 -20.70
N LYS A 28 5.71 -25.43 -21.62
CA LYS A 28 6.04 -24.16 -22.27
C LYS A 28 5.94 -23.05 -21.23
N LYS A 29 7.03 -22.28 -21.03
CA LYS A 29 6.99 -21.01 -20.29
C LYS A 29 5.86 -20.14 -20.86
N GLY A 30 4.81 -19.90 -20.07
CA GLY A 30 3.69 -19.03 -20.47
C GLY A 30 4.17 -17.60 -20.72
N GLY A 31 3.66 -16.98 -21.78
CA GLY A 31 3.94 -15.57 -22.08
C GLY A 31 3.40 -14.63 -20.98
N THR A 32 4.00 -13.45 -20.87
CA THR A 32 3.62 -12.39 -19.91
C THR A 32 2.34 -11.64 -20.32
N ALA A 33 1.91 -11.77 -21.57
CA ALA A 33 0.68 -11.20 -22.10
C ALA A 33 -0.13 -12.25 -22.86
N VAL A 34 -1.45 -12.15 -22.76
CA VAL A 34 -2.43 -12.95 -23.48
C VAL A 34 -3.23 -12.05 -24.40
N LYS A 35 -3.51 -12.52 -25.61
CA LYS A 35 -4.41 -11.81 -26.52
C LYS A 35 -5.84 -12.21 -26.16
N VAL A 36 -6.62 -11.26 -25.66
CA VAL A 36 -7.95 -11.51 -25.10
C VAL A 36 -9.00 -11.27 -26.17
N ARG A 37 -10.02 -12.13 -26.20
CA ARG A 37 -11.20 -11.98 -27.03
C ARG A 37 -12.44 -12.30 -26.22
N HIS A 38 -13.58 -11.76 -26.59
CA HIS A 38 -14.90 -12.10 -26.02
C HIS A 38 -15.90 -12.46 -27.14
N ILE A 39 -16.98 -13.15 -26.79
CA ILE A 39 -18.10 -13.45 -27.69
C ILE A 39 -19.35 -12.79 -27.13
N LEU A 40 -19.73 -11.64 -27.67
CA LEU A 40 -20.95 -10.95 -27.29
C LEU A 40 -22.03 -11.23 -28.34
N CYS A 41 -23.15 -11.86 -27.96
CA CYS A 41 -24.29 -12.03 -28.87
C CYS A 41 -25.55 -11.42 -28.26
N GLU A 42 -26.36 -10.73 -29.06
CA GLU A 42 -27.65 -10.17 -28.64
C GLU A 42 -28.72 -11.25 -28.41
N LYS A 43 -28.54 -12.45 -28.98
CA LYS A 43 -29.52 -13.55 -28.93
C LYS A 43 -28.93 -14.82 -28.33
N GLN A 44 -29.63 -15.39 -27.35
CA GLN A 44 -29.28 -16.66 -26.71
C GLN A 44 -29.02 -17.81 -27.70
N GLY A 45 -29.81 -17.91 -28.78
CA GLY A 45 -29.61 -18.95 -29.80
C GLY A 45 -28.23 -18.88 -30.46
N LYS A 46 -27.68 -17.68 -30.67
CA LYS A 46 -26.32 -17.50 -31.20
C LYS A 46 -25.24 -17.83 -30.17
N CYS A 47 -25.46 -17.49 -28.89
CA CYS A 47 -24.55 -17.91 -27.82
C CYS A 47 -24.45 -19.43 -27.73
N LEU A 48 -25.59 -20.13 -27.78
CA LEU A 48 -25.62 -21.60 -27.71
C LEU A 48 -24.92 -22.24 -28.91
N GLU A 49 -25.09 -21.69 -30.11
CA GLU A 49 -24.38 -22.16 -31.31
C GLU A 49 -22.86 -21.91 -31.21
N ALA A 50 -22.45 -20.74 -30.71
CA ALA A 50 -21.04 -20.44 -30.45
C ALA A 50 -20.45 -21.41 -29.41
N LEU A 51 -21.19 -21.69 -28.33
CA LEU A 51 -20.82 -22.64 -27.30
C LEU A 51 -20.68 -24.06 -27.85
N GLU A 52 -21.62 -24.51 -28.68
CA GLU A 52 -21.57 -25.82 -29.32
C GLU A 52 -20.32 -25.97 -30.20
N LYS A 53 -19.96 -24.91 -30.95
CA LYS A 53 -18.74 -24.86 -31.74
C LYS A 53 -17.47 -24.92 -30.90
N LEU A 54 -17.45 -24.23 -29.76
CA LEU A 54 -16.34 -24.33 -28.80
C LEU A 54 -16.24 -25.73 -28.18
N LYS A 55 -17.38 -26.32 -27.78
CA LYS A 55 -17.46 -27.71 -27.27
C LYS A 55 -17.01 -28.72 -28.32
N ALA A 56 -17.26 -28.46 -29.59
CA ALA A 56 -16.77 -29.25 -30.73
C ALA A 56 -15.27 -29.05 -31.03
N GLY A 57 -14.56 -28.22 -30.26
CA GLY A 57 -13.12 -28.02 -30.35
C GLY A 57 -12.68 -26.96 -31.36
N GLN A 58 -13.58 -26.09 -31.86
CA GLN A 58 -13.18 -24.96 -32.69
C GLN A 58 -12.35 -23.96 -31.86
N LYS A 59 -11.42 -23.26 -32.52
CA LYS A 59 -10.55 -22.32 -31.85
C LYS A 59 -11.33 -21.07 -31.44
N PHE A 60 -11.22 -20.69 -30.17
CA PHE A 60 -11.91 -19.52 -29.61
C PHE A 60 -11.79 -18.23 -30.45
N PRO A 61 -10.62 -17.85 -31.00
CA PRO A 61 -10.51 -16.64 -31.82
C PRO A 61 -11.35 -16.66 -33.11
N GLU A 62 -11.59 -17.84 -33.67
CA GLU A 62 -12.39 -18.03 -34.90
C GLU A 62 -13.88 -17.94 -34.59
N VAL A 63 -14.31 -18.55 -33.47
CA VAL A 63 -15.69 -18.46 -33.00
C VAL A 63 -16.01 -17.03 -32.56
N ALA A 64 -15.13 -16.38 -31.79
CA ALA A 64 -15.29 -14.98 -31.40
C ALA A 64 -15.39 -14.05 -32.61
N ALA A 65 -14.54 -14.27 -33.63
CA ALA A 65 -14.59 -13.46 -34.85
C ALA A 65 -15.88 -13.62 -35.66
N ALA A 66 -16.49 -14.80 -35.61
CA ALA A 66 -17.70 -15.11 -36.38
C ALA A 66 -19.00 -14.80 -35.63
N TYR A 67 -19.00 -14.92 -34.29
CA TYR A 67 -20.21 -14.82 -33.47
C TYR A 67 -20.31 -13.55 -32.64
N SER A 68 -19.20 -12.87 -32.35
CA SER A 68 -19.24 -11.64 -31.56
C SER A 68 -19.81 -10.49 -32.39
N GLU A 69 -20.88 -9.88 -31.88
CA GLU A 69 -21.64 -8.79 -32.49
C GLU A 69 -21.17 -7.40 -32.04
N ASP A 70 -20.09 -7.32 -31.25
CA ASP A 70 -19.43 -6.06 -30.89
C ASP A 70 -18.86 -5.38 -32.16
N LYS A 71 -19.57 -4.37 -32.66
CA LYS A 71 -19.19 -3.61 -33.87
C LYS A 71 -18.00 -2.69 -33.63
N ALA A 72 -17.70 -2.32 -32.39
CA ALA A 72 -16.57 -1.46 -32.05
C ALA A 72 -15.25 -2.23 -32.03
N ARG A 73 -15.29 -3.56 -31.82
CA ARG A 73 -14.12 -4.42 -31.70
C ARG A 73 -14.20 -5.58 -32.69
N GLN A 74 -13.39 -5.52 -33.75
CA GLN A 74 -13.37 -6.49 -34.87
C GLN A 74 -13.45 -7.96 -34.41
N GLY A 75 -14.67 -8.51 -34.36
CA GLY A 75 -14.89 -9.90 -33.99
C GLY A 75 -14.49 -10.22 -32.54
N GLY A 76 -14.78 -9.28 -31.63
CA GLY A 76 -14.53 -9.43 -30.20
C GLY A 76 -13.06 -9.34 -29.77
N ASP A 77 -12.19 -8.70 -30.57
CA ASP A 77 -10.77 -8.52 -30.21
C ASP A 77 -10.59 -7.43 -29.14
N LEU A 78 -10.17 -7.85 -27.94
CA LEU A 78 -9.92 -6.98 -26.79
C LEU A 78 -8.44 -6.55 -26.69
N GLY A 79 -7.59 -7.00 -27.62
CA GLY A 79 -6.18 -6.67 -27.66
C GLY A 79 -5.31 -7.54 -26.74
N TRP A 80 -4.07 -7.11 -26.53
CA TRP A 80 -3.12 -7.78 -25.65
C TRP A 80 -3.27 -7.29 -24.22
N MET A 81 -3.49 -8.20 -23.28
CA MET A 81 -3.56 -7.92 -21.85
C MET A 81 -2.43 -8.64 -21.12
N THR A 82 -1.87 -8.02 -20.09
CA THR A 82 -0.88 -8.66 -19.24
C THR A 82 -1.56 -9.76 -18.43
N ARG A 83 -0.91 -10.91 -18.24
CA ARG A 83 -1.49 -12.01 -17.46
C ARG A 83 -1.69 -11.53 -16.00
N GLY A 84 -2.94 -11.49 -15.54
CA GLY A 84 -3.32 -10.92 -14.24
C GLY A 84 -3.79 -9.46 -14.27
N SER A 85 -3.90 -8.82 -15.44
CA SER A 85 -4.48 -7.47 -15.56
C SER A 85 -6.00 -7.47 -15.79
N MET A 86 -6.61 -8.63 -15.97
CA MET A 86 -8.07 -8.76 -16.07
C MET A 86 -8.65 -8.76 -14.65
N TYR A 87 -9.36 -7.68 -14.36
CA TYR A 87 -10.13 -7.49 -13.15
C TYR A 87 -11.32 -8.45 -13.16
N SER A 88 -11.54 -9.18 -12.06
CA SER A 88 -12.74 -9.97 -11.82
C SER A 88 -13.28 -9.61 -10.45
N CYS A 89 -14.38 -8.87 -10.45
CA CYS A 89 -15.14 -8.56 -9.24
C CYS A 89 -16.58 -8.94 -9.48
N LYS A 90 -17.16 -9.65 -8.52
CA LYS A 90 -18.53 -10.14 -8.57
C LYS A 90 -19.30 -9.58 -7.39
N ASP A 91 -20.45 -9.00 -7.70
CA ASP A 91 -21.37 -8.49 -6.70
C ASP A 91 -22.64 -9.34 -6.72
N THR A 92 -22.94 -9.98 -5.60
CA THR A 92 -24.14 -10.80 -5.43
C THR A 92 -25.09 -10.22 -4.38
N GLY A 93 -24.82 -9.00 -3.90
CA GLY A 93 -25.61 -8.34 -2.87
C GLY A 93 -27.01 -7.99 -3.38
N PRO A 94 -28.10 -8.40 -2.71
CA PRO A 94 -29.45 -8.09 -3.16
C PRO A 94 -29.72 -6.58 -3.24
N LEU A 95 -29.32 -5.81 -2.22
CA LEU A 95 -29.46 -4.36 -2.24
C LEU A 95 -28.62 -3.73 -3.36
N SER A 96 -27.42 -4.26 -3.56
CA SER A 96 -26.54 -3.79 -4.63
C SER A 96 -27.17 -3.99 -6.01
N ILE A 97 -27.52 -5.23 -6.34
CA ILE A 97 -28.03 -5.62 -7.67
C ILE A 97 -29.34 -4.91 -7.99
N TYR A 98 -30.30 -4.94 -7.09
CA TYR A 98 -31.66 -4.51 -7.40
C TYR A 98 -31.90 -3.01 -7.21
N VAL A 99 -31.06 -2.32 -6.42
CA VAL A 99 -31.28 -0.89 -6.09
C VAL A 99 -30.06 -0.07 -6.47
N MET A 100 -28.89 -0.40 -5.95
CA MET A 100 -27.72 0.46 -6.07
C MET A 100 -27.12 0.48 -7.47
N HIS A 101 -26.97 -0.68 -8.11
CA HIS A 101 -26.45 -0.74 -9.47
C HIS A 101 -27.33 0.04 -10.46
N PRO A 102 -28.67 -0.11 -10.47
CA PRO A 102 -29.57 0.73 -11.25
C PRO A 102 -29.41 2.23 -10.96
N PHE A 103 -29.37 2.61 -9.68
CA PHE A 103 -29.19 3.99 -9.26
C PHE A 103 -27.86 4.58 -9.74
N TRP A 104 -26.75 3.87 -9.52
CA TRP A 104 -25.41 4.26 -9.94
C TRP A 104 -25.24 4.28 -11.46
N ASN A 105 -25.84 3.33 -12.18
CA ASN A 105 -25.85 3.29 -13.65
C ASN A 105 -26.60 4.48 -14.24
N TRP A 106 -27.69 4.89 -13.61
CA TRP A 106 -28.40 6.11 -13.97
C TRP A 106 -27.57 7.35 -13.62
N LEU A 107 -27.02 7.42 -12.42
CA LEU A 107 -26.33 8.61 -11.92
C LEU A 107 -25.02 8.89 -12.67
N VAL A 108 -24.23 7.85 -12.98
CA VAL A 108 -22.95 8.01 -13.65
C VAL A 108 -23.11 8.70 -15.01
N GLN A 109 -24.28 8.56 -15.68
CA GLN A 109 -24.54 9.18 -16.98
C GLN A 109 -24.39 10.71 -16.94
N PHE A 110 -24.72 11.33 -15.80
CA PHE A 110 -24.58 12.76 -15.58
C PHE A 110 -23.14 13.19 -15.27
N CYS A 111 -22.23 12.26 -14.95
CA CYS A 111 -20.83 12.55 -14.71
C CYS A 111 -20.11 12.87 -16.05
N PRO A 112 -19.50 14.07 -16.20
CA PRO A 112 -18.76 14.42 -17.40
C PRO A 112 -17.56 13.50 -17.63
N LYS A 113 -17.31 13.10 -18.89
CA LYS A 113 -16.21 12.18 -19.24
C LYS A 113 -14.80 12.72 -18.94
N TRP A 114 -14.64 14.02 -18.72
CA TRP A 114 -13.36 14.62 -18.32
C TRP A 114 -13.06 14.47 -16.83
N VAL A 115 -14.05 14.09 -16.01
CA VAL A 115 -13.84 13.80 -14.59
C VAL A 115 -13.17 12.43 -14.48
N ALA A 116 -11.97 12.42 -13.91
CA ALA A 116 -11.20 11.21 -13.67
C ALA A 116 -11.85 10.37 -12.55
N PRO A 117 -11.93 9.03 -12.69
CA PRO A 117 -12.49 8.14 -11.66
C PRO A 117 -11.82 8.31 -10.30
N ASN A 118 -10.49 8.33 -10.24
CA ASN A 118 -9.75 8.48 -8.98
C ASN A 118 -10.05 9.81 -8.26
N LEU A 119 -10.46 10.86 -9.00
CA LEU A 119 -10.90 12.10 -8.36
C LEU A 119 -12.23 11.91 -7.65
N MET A 120 -13.12 11.07 -8.19
CA MET A 120 -14.40 10.72 -7.57
C MET A 120 -14.17 9.93 -6.29
N THR A 121 -13.36 8.86 -6.36
CA THR A 121 -12.91 8.07 -5.21
C THR A 121 -12.34 8.97 -4.11
N PHE A 122 -11.37 9.83 -4.46
CA PHE A 122 -10.72 10.72 -3.51
C PHE A 122 -11.69 11.74 -2.90
N SER A 123 -12.63 12.26 -3.69
CA SER A 123 -13.65 13.18 -3.21
C SER A 123 -14.62 12.49 -2.25
N GLY A 124 -15.02 11.25 -2.56
CA GLY A 124 -15.85 10.43 -1.69
C GLY A 124 -15.17 10.16 -0.35
N PHE A 125 -13.90 9.72 -0.39
CA PHE A 125 -13.05 9.59 0.78
C PHE A 125 -12.97 10.88 1.62
N LEU A 126 -12.79 12.04 0.97
CA LEU A 126 -12.72 13.31 1.68
C LEU A 126 -14.02 13.62 2.45
N PHE A 127 -15.20 13.27 1.92
CA PHE A 127 -16.46 13.42 2.66
C PHE A 127 -16.54 12.50 3.89
N ALA A 128 -16.02 11.27 3.80
CA ALA A 128 -15.90 10.39 4.97
C ALA A 128 -14.94 10.98 6.03
N VAL A 129 -13.79 11.52 5.60
CA VAL A 129 -12.84 12.23 6.48
C VAL A 129 -13.48 13.47 7.11
N LEU A 130 -14.20 14.28 6.33
CA LEU A 130 -14.88 15.47 6.83
C LEU A 130 -15.97 15.13 7.85
N THR A 131 -16.69 14.03 7.64
CA THR A 131 -17.66 13.51 8.61
C THR A 131 -16.97 13.13 9.92
N PHE A 132 -15.87 12.38 9.84
CA PHE A 132 -15.08 12.05 11.02
C PHE A 132 -14.55 13.30 11.74
N MET A 133 -13.96 14.25 11.00
CA MET A 133 -13.40 15.48 11.56
C MET A 133 -14.46 16.36 12.21
N LEU A 134 -15.68 16.40 11.66
CA LEU A 134 -16.82 17.10 12.25
C LEU A 134 -17.11 16.59 13.67
N PHE A 135 -17.21 15.26 13.84
CA PHE A 135 -17.42 14.67 15.17
C PHE A 135 -16.17 14.71 16.05
N ALA A 136 -14.97 14.59 15.49
CA ALA A 136 -13.74 14.74 16.26
C ALA A 136 -13.62 16.15 16.86
N TRP A 137 -14.07 17.18 16.13
CA TRP A 137 -14.08 18.55 16.61
C TRP A 137 -15.22 18.83 17.61
N LYS A 138 -16.42 18.30 17.36
CA LYS A 138 -17.61 18.59 18.17
C LYS A 138 -17.82 17.69 19.38
N ASP A 139 -17.38 16.44 19.30
CA ASP A 139 -17.61 15.40 20.32
C ASP A 139 -16.39 14.50 20.45
N TYR A 140 -15.22 15.08 20.75
CA TYR A 140 -13.96 14.34 20.80
C TYR A 140 -14.04 13.08 21.69
N GLY A 141 -14.66 13.19 22.87
CA GLY A 141 -14.73 12.13 23.88
C GLY A 141 -15.92 11.17 23.78
N PHE A 142 -16.83 11.33 22.80
CA PHE A 142 -18.09 10.58 22.65
C PHE A 142 -19.11 10.79 23.78
N TYR A 143 -19.09 11.96 24.40
CA TYR A 143 -19.98 12.30 25.52
C TYR A 143 -21.21 13.11 25.10
N ALA A 144 -21.17 13.77 23.93
CA ALA A 144 -22.21 14.73 23.56
C ALA A 144 -23.60 14.09 23.31
N SER A 145 -23.64 12.78 23.02
CA SER A 145 -24.89 12.02 22.85
C SER A 145 -25.22 11.13 24.07
N ASP A 146 -24.43 11.22 25.14
CA ASP A 146 -24.57 10.43 26.35
C ASP A 146 -25.43 11.16 27.40
N PRO A 147 -26.62 10.63 27.76
CA PRO A 147 -27.50 11.31 28.71
C PRO A 147 -27.00 11.28 30.15
N ASP A 148 -26.02 10.44 30.48
CA ASP A 148 -25.44 10.38 31.83
C ASP A 148 -24.31 11.42 32.04
N HIS A 149 -23.92 12.16 30.98
CA HIS A 149 -22.89 13.20 31.02
C HIS A 149 -23.45 14.56 30.55
N PRO A 150 -24.45 15.14 31.25
CA PRO A 150 -25.12 16.38 30.86
C PRO A 150 -24.22 17.62 30.87
N GLU A 151 -23.02 17.53 31.47
CA GLU A 151 -22.01 18.58 31.42
C GLU A 151 -21.43 18.81 30.02
N PHE A 152 -21.56 17.83 29.10
CA PHE A 152 -21.20 17.99 27.70
C PHE A 152 -22.42 18.44 26.89
N PRO A 153 -22.32 19.52 26.10
CA PRO A 153 -23.45 20.02 25.34
C PRO A 153 -23.85 19.05 24.23
N ALA A 154 -25.15 18.79 24.10
CA ALA A 154 -25.70 17.98 23.02
C ALA A 154 -25.35 18.55 21.64
N LEU A 155 -25.10 17.66 20.68
CA LEU A 155 -24.76 18.05 19.32
C LEU A 155 -25.96 18.74 18.64
N PRO A 156 -25.74 19.89 17.96
CA PRO A 156 -26.77 20.50 17.14
C PRO A 156 -27.25 19.54 16.05
N ARG A 157 -28.56 19.48 15.80
CA ARG A 157 -29.19 18.58 14.83
C ARG A 157 -28.56 18.64 13.42
N TRP A 158 -28.19 19.83 12.97
CA TRP A 158 -27.55 20.01 11.65
C TRP A 158 -26.25 19.20 11.52
N THR A 159 -25.55 18.91 12.62
CA THR A 159 -24.30 18.11 12.62
C THR A 159 -24.57 16.73 12.03
N PHE A 160 -25.67 16.09 12.46
CA PHE A 160 -26.07 14.78 11.98
C PHE A 160 -26.61 14.85 10.54
N THR A 161 -27.35 15.90 10.18
CA THR A 161 -27.80 16.11 8.79
C THR A 161 -26.61 16.27 7.82
N VAL A 162 -25.60 17.06 8.19
CA VAL A 162 -24.38 17.22 7.39
C VAL A 162 -23.62 15.90 7.29
N ALA A 163 -23.49 15.14 8.38
CA ALA A 163 -22.89 13.81 8.36
C ALA A 163 -23.62 12.85 7.41
N ALA A 164 -24.96 12.81 7.45
CA ALA A 164 -25.77 11.99 6.55
C ALA A 164 -25.54 12.36 5.07
N LEU A 165 -25.51 13.67 4.76
CA LEU A 165 -25.25 14.16 3.41
C LEU A 165 -23.83 13.81 2.93
N PHE A 166 -22.83 14.00 3.79
CA PHE A 166 -21.45 13.66 3.45
C PHE A 166 -21.26 12.17 3.26
N LEU A 167 -21.81 11.31 4.12
CA LEU A 167 -21.72 9.86 3.95
C LEU A 167 -22.49 9.39 2.71
N PHE A 168 -23.64 10.00 2.40
CA PHE A 168 -24.35 9.71 1.16
C PHE A 168 -23.51 10.06 -0.07
N LEU A 169 -22.87 11.24 -0.08
CA LEU A 169 -21.96 11.65 -1.15
C LEU A 169 -20.73 10.74 -1.22
N ALA A 170 -20.14 10.38 -0.07
CA ALA A 170 -19.00 9.48 0.02
C ALA A 170 -19.32 8.15 -0.66
N TYR A 171 -20.36 7.48 -0.18
CA TYR A 171 -20.80 6.18 -0.69
C TYR A 171 -21.27 6.23 -2.14
N THR A 172 -21.88 7.34 -2.57
CA THR A 172 -22.35 7.49 -3.95
C THR A 172 -21.20 7.69 -4.92
N LEU A 173 -20.21 8.52 -4.58
CA LEU A 173 -19.05 8.81 -5.45
C LEU A 173 -18.16 7.58 -5.61
N ASP A 174 -17.99 6.83 -4.52
CA ASP A 174 -17.34 5.52 -4.47
C ASP A 174 -18.05 4.54 -5.42
N GLY A 175 -19.35 4.30 -5.25
CA GLY A 175 -20.07 3.32 -6.07
C GLY A 175 -20.17 3.63 -7.58
N ILE A 176 -19.92 4.87 -8.03
CA ILE A 176 -19.93 5.24 -9.45
C ILE A 176 -18.53 5.35 -10.07
N ASP A 177 -17.45 5.29 -9.30
CA ASP A 177 -16.10 5.54 -9.82
C ASP A 177 -15.64 4.45 -10.81
N GLY A 178 -15.88 3.17 -10.53
CA GLY A 178 -15.54 2.05 -11.38
C GLY A 178 -16.45 2.00 -12.61
N LYS A 179 -17.66 2.54 -12.50
CA LYS A 179 -18.57 2.74 -13.65
C LYS A 179 -18.04 3.85 -14.55
N GLN A 180 -17.56 4.94 -13.96
CA GLN A 180 -16.90 6.00 -14.69
C GLN A 180 -15.62 5.50 -15.37
N ALA A 181 -14.80 4.71 -14.68
CA ALA A 181 -13.57 4.13 -15.22
C ALA A 181 -13.82 3.27 -16.46
N ARG A 182 -14.90 2.48 -16.45
CA ARG A 182 -15.37 1.73 -17.62
C ARG A 182 -15.79 2.66 -18.76
N ARG A 183 -16.59 3.72 -18.47
CA ARG A 183 -17.05 4.71 -19.47
C ARG A 183 -15.91 5.51 -20.11
N THR A 184 -14.83 5.75 -19.38
CA THR A 184 -13.66 6.51 -19.85
C THR A 184 -12.53 5.63 -20.37
N GLY A 185 -12.67 4.30 -20.29
CA GLY A 185 -11.62 3.36 -20.70
C GLY A 185 -10.37 3.42 -19.82
N SER A 186 -10.50 3.87 -18.58
CA SER A 186 -9.39 4.06 -17.62
C SER A 186 -9.40 3.07 -16.46
N SER A 187 -10.10 1.94 -16.62
CA SER A 187 -10.06 0.83 -15.65
C SER A 187 -8.66 0.22 -15.57
N GLY A 188 -8.16 -0.04 -14.36
CA GLY A 188 -6.89 -0.74 -14.19
C GLY A 188 -6.53 -1.02 -12.74
N PRO A 189 -5.49 -1.85 -12.49
CA PRO A 189 -5.11 -2.30 -11.15
C PRO A 189 -4.71 -1.16 -10.21
N LEU A 190 -4.20 -0.05 -10.75
CA LEU A 190 -3.85 1.13 -9.94
C LEU A 190 -5.09 1.87 -9.44
N GLY A 191 -6.14 1.98 -10.25
CA GLY A 191 -7.41 2.58 -9.84
C GLY A 191 -8.06 1.74 -8.74
N GLU A 192 -8.07 0.42 -8.91
CA GLU A 192 -8.54 -0.53 -7.90
C GLU A 192 -7.74 -0.44 -6.58
N LEU A 193 -6.41 -0.37 -6.66
CA LEU A 193 -5.58 -0.21 -5.46
C LEU A 193 -5.86 1.12 -4.75
N PHE A 194 -6.12 2.18 -5.52
CA PHE A 194 -6.44 3.50 -4.97
C PHE A 194 -7.80 3.49 -4.26
N ASP A 195 -8.81 2.92 -4.91
CA ASP A 195 -10.17 2.74 -4.39
C ASP A 195 -10.20 1.96 -3.07
N HIS A 196 -9.83 0.69 -3.09
CA HIS A 196 -9.81 -0.14 -1.89
C HIS A 196 -8.80 0.33 -0.84
N GLY A 197 -7.75 1.03 -1.28
CA GLY A 197 -6.81 1.69 -0.39
C GLY A 197 -7.52 2.74 0.47
N LEU A 198 -8.36 3.59 -0.13
CA LEU A 198 -9.13 4.59 0.58
C LEU A 198 -10.29 3.96 1.38
N ASP A 199 -10.95 2.92 0.86
CA ASP A 199 -11.96 2.15 1.61
C ASP A 199 -11.44 1.60 2.92
N SER A 200 -10.17 1.15 2.94
CA SER A 200 -9.57 0.62 4.16
C SER A 200 -9.53 1.66 5.30
N PHE A 201 -9.41 2.96 4.96
CA PHE A 201 -9.51 4.04 5.94
C PHE A 201 -10.97 4.32 6.31
N THR A 202 -11.87 4.39 5.33
CA THR A 202 -13.29 4.70 5.60
C THR A 202 -13.96 3.62 6.46
N ALA A 203 -13.55 2.36 6.32
CA ALA A 203 -13.94 1.24 7.17
C ALA A 203 -13.64 1.46 8.67
N GLY A 204 -12.65 2.30 8.99
CA GLY A 204 -12.38 2.76 10.36
C GLY A 204 -13.10 4.06 10.72
N LEU A 205 -13.04 5.06 9.83
CA LEU A 205 -13.52 6.42 10.10
C LEU A 205 -15.05 6.49 10.29
N ILE A 206 -15.82 5.75 9.48
CA ILE A 206 -17.28 5.81 9.48
C ILE A 206 -17.87 5.19 10.76
N PRO A 207 -17.49 3.97 11.21
CA PRO A 207 -17.97 3.43 12.48
C PRO A 207 -17.59 4.30 13.69
N VAL A 208 -16.39 4.91 13.67
CA VAL A 208 -15.97 5.84 14.74
C VAL A 208 -16.84 7.10 14.74
N ALA A 209 -17.18 7.65 13.57
CA ALA A 209 -18.16 8.73 13.49
C ALA A 209 -19.53 8.29 14.01
N ALA A 210 -20.01 7.12 13.62
CA ALA A 210 -21.28 6.54 14.06
C ALA A 210 -21.33 6.32 15.58
N TYR A 211 -20.21 6.05 16.24
CA TYR A 211 -20.20 5.95 17.71
C TYR A 211 -20.59 7.25 18.41
N SER A 212 -20.32 8.41 17.80
CA SER A 212 -20.72 9.73 18.32
C SER A 212 -22.25 9.93 18.26
N LEU A 213 -22.97 9.15 17.43
CA LEU A 213 -24.43 9.16 17.37
C LEU A 213 -25.05 8.58 18.65
N PHE A 214 -24.47 7.50 19.17
CA PHE A 214 -24.99 6.77 20.33
C PHE A 214 -24.36 7.23 21.65
N GLY A 215 -23.15 7.81 21.59
CA GLY A 215 -22.36 8.17 22.77
C GLY A 215 -21.69 6.95 23.40
N ARG A 216 -20.95 7.16 24.49
CA ARG A 216 -20.20 6.10 25.19
C ARG A 216 -20.82 5.56 26.48
N GLY A 217 -21.96 6.11 26.88
CA GLY A 217 -22.64 5.75 28.13
C GLY A 217 -23.28 4.36 28.09
N PRO A 218 -23.21 3.58 29.17
CA PRO A 218 -23.73 2.21 29.20
C PRO A 218 -25.26 2.13 29.21
N LYS A 219 -25.97 3.24 29.46
CA LYS A 219 -27.43 3.27 29.63
C LYS A 219 -28.19 2.98 28.34
N TYR A 220 -27.77 3.57 27.22
CA TYR A 220 -28.39 3.35 25.91
C TYR A 220 -27.39 2.92 24.83
N SER A 221 -26.08 3.10 25.08
CA SER A 221 -25.01 2.75 24.17
C SER A 221 -24.12 1.64 24.75
N ILE A 222 -22.91 1.51 24.23
CA ILE A 222 -21.87 0.59 24.66
C ILE A 222 -20.64 1.37 25.11
N ILE A 223 -19.86 0.77 26.01
CA ILE A 223 -18.59 1.33 26.48
C ILE A 223 -17.49 1.26 25.39
N PRO A 224 -16.45 2.11 25.44
CA PRO A 224 -15.37 2.15 24.44
C PRO A 224 -14.68 0.81 24.21
N PHE A 225 -14.51 -0.01 25.26
CA PHE A 225 -13.94 -1.34 25.14
C PHE A 225 -14.75 -2.29 24.24
N ARG A 226 -16.08 -2.20 24.25
CA ARG A 226 -16.93 -2.99 23.33
C ARG A 226 -16.88 -2.42 21.92
N MET A 227 -16.87 -1.10 21.80
CA MET A 227 -16.72 -0.42 20.51
C MET A 227 -15.40 -0.81 19.81
N PHE A 228 -14.31 -1.01 20.56
CA PHE A 228 -13.04 -1.53 20.02
C PHE A 228 -13.24 -2.86 19.26
N PHE A 229 -13.97 -3.83 19.82
CA PHE A 229 -14.22 -5.10 19.15
C PHE A 229 -15.16 -4.97 17.96
N ILE A 230 -16.12 -4.04 18.01
CA ILE A 230 -16.98 -3.73 16.86
C ILE A 230 -16.14 -3.14 15.72
N LEU A 231 -15.25 -2.20 16.02
CA LEU A 231 -14.36 -1.61 15.02
C LEU A 231 -13.47 -2.69 14.38
N TRP A 232 -12.88 -3.57 15.19
CA TRP A 232 -12.11 -4.69 14.69
C TRP A 232 -12.95 -5.69 13.91
N ASN A 233 -14.21 -5.92 14.28
CA ASN A 233 -15.12 -6.74 13.50
C ASN A 233 -15.31 -6.16 12.09
N VAL A 234 -15.57 -4.85 11.97
CA VAL A 234 -15.70 -4.18 10.67
C VAL A 234 -14.40 -4.31 9.85
N LEU A 235 -13.25 -4.04 10.47
CA LEU A 235 -11.94 -4.18 9.82
C LEU A 235 -11.66 -5.62 9.37
N PHE A 236 -11.93 -6.61 10.21
CA PHE A 236 -11.76 -8.02 9.83
C PHE A 236 -12.68 -8.41 8.68
N ASN A 237 -13.94 -7.97 8.67
CA ASN A 237 -14.85 -8.23 7.55
C ASN A 237 -14.33 -7.66 6.24
N PHE A 238 -13.81 -6.42 6.26
CA PHE A 238 -13.18 -5.79 5.10
C PHE A 238 -11.94 -6.58 4.62
N TYR A 239 -11.07 -6.98 5.54
CA TYR A 239 -9.88 -7.78 5.22
C TYR A 239 -10.21 -9.18 4.73
N LEU A 240 -11.30 -9.79 5.20
CA LEU A 240 -11.71 -11.14 4.79
C LEU A 240 -12.11 -11.18 3.30
N SER A 241 -12.76 -10.14 2.75
CA SER A 241 -13.04 -10.04 1.31
C SER A 241 -11.76 -9.97 0.46
N HIS A 242 -10.71 -9.32 1.00
CA HIS A 242 -9.40 -9.29 0.35
C HIS A 242 -8.64 -10.62 0.49
N TRP A 243 -8.83 -11.31 1.61
CA TRP A 243 -8.32 -12.67 1.80
C TRP A 243 -9.01 -13.66 0.86
N GLU A 244 -10.31 -13.51 0.62
CA GLU A 244 -11.04 -14.26 -0.39
C GLU A 244 -10.44 -14.02 -1.78
N LYS A 245 -10.37 -12.75 -2.23
CA LYS A 245 -9.74 -12.38 -3.50
C LYS A 245 -8.33 -12.94 -3.63
N TYR A 246 -7.55 -12.85 -2.56
CA TYR A 246 -6.21 -13.40 -2.56
C TYR A 246 -6.24 -14.87 -2.96
N ASN A 247 -7.15 -15.68 -2.40
CA ASN A 247 -7.28 -17.13 -2.65
C ASN A 247 -7.96 -17.49 -3.98
N THR A 248 -9.05 -16.82 -4.34
CA THR A 248 -9.91 -17.15 -5.49
C THR A 248 -9.49 -16.43 -6.78
N GLY A 249 -8.78 -15.29 -6.67
CA GLY A 249 -8.50 -14.39 -7.80
C GLY A 249 -9.66 -13.45 -8.14
N VAL A 250 -10.82 -13.59 -7.49
CA VAL A 250 -12.04 -12.81 -7.73
C VAL A 250 -12.41 -12.05 -6.46
N LEU A 251 -12.65 -10.74 -6.57
CA LEU A 251 -13.13 -9.94 -5.46
C LEU A 251 -14.64 -10.05 -5.35
N PHE A 252 -15.15 -10.63 -4.26
CA PHE A 252 -16.57 -10.60 -3.97
C PHE A 252 -16.90 -9.45 -3.03
N LEU A 253 -17.88 -8.65 -3.42
CA LEU A 253 -18.35 -7.53 -2.60
C LEU A 253 -19.23 -8.04 -1.44
N PRO A 254 -18.94 -7.66 -0.19
CA PRO A 254 -19.67 -8.17 0.96
C PRO A 254 -21.09 -7.58 1.01
N TRP A 255 -22.11 -8.44 1.11
CA TRP A 255 -23.52 -8.04 1.14
C TRP A 255 -23.85 -7.03 2.23
N GLY A 256 -23.19 -7.14 3.38
CA GLY A 256 -23.41 -6.27 4.52
C GLY A 256 -22.99 -4.82 4.30
N TYR A 257 -22.14 -4.54 3.30
CA TYR A 257 -21.60 -3.20 3.08
C TYR A 257 -22.69 -2.18 2.76
N ASP A 258 -23.47 -2.41 1.70
CA ASP A 258 -24.52 -1.47 1.29
C ASP A 258 -25.59 -1.27 2.36
N PHE A 259 -26.00 -2.35 3.04
CA PHE A 259 -26.93 -2.28 4.16
C PHE A 259 -26.37 -1.44 5.31
N SER A 260 -25.08 -1.60 5.62
CA SER A 260 -24.43 -0.82 6.68
C SER A 260 -24.29 0.66 6.31
N MET A 261 -24.01 0.98 5.05
CA MET A 261 -23.90 2.37 4.59
C MET A 261 -25.25 3.07 4.62
N TRP A 262 -26.28 2.49 4.02
CA TRP A 262 -27.63 3.05 4.09
C TRP A 262 -28.17 3.11 5.53
N GLY A 263 -27.96 2.06 6.33
CA GLY A 263 -28.35 2.04 7.73
C GLY A 263 -27.72 3.20 8.49
N THR A 264 -26.43 3.46 8.29
CA THR A 264 -25.70 4.56 8.93
C THR A 264 -26.18 5.93 8.45
N ILE A 265 -26.35 6.11 7.13
CA ILE A 265 -26.86 7.36 6.54
C ILE A 265 -28.25 7.69 7.07
N LEU A 266 -29.16 6.71 7.07
CA LEU A 266 -30.51 6.87 7.60
C LEU A 266 -30.50 7.14 9.10
N ALA A 267 -29.57 6.53 9.84
CA ALA A 267 -29.46 6.75 11.27
C ALA A 267 -29.06 8.18 11.62
N PHE A 268 -28.08 8.73 10.89
CA PHE A 268 -27.71 10.13 10.99
C PHE A 268 -28.81 11.08 10.50
N LEU A 269 -29.51 10.73 9.42
CA LEU A 269 -30.61 11.54 8.91
C LEU A 269 -31.75 11.63 9.93
N LEU A 270 -32.12 10.51 10.55
CA LEU A 270 -33.13 10.49 11.62
C LEU A 270 -32.72 11.39 12.77
N ALA A 271 -31.48 11.25 13.27
CA ALA A 271 -30.98 12.11 14.33
C ALA A 271 -30.89 13.60 13.93
N GLY A 272 -30.69 13.90 12.65
CA GLY A 272 -30.75 15.26 12.12
C GLY A 272 -32.17 15.86 12.13
N VAL A 273 -33.20 15.03 11.95
CA VAL A 273 -34.61 15.47 11.95
C VAL A 273 -35.17 15.54 13.38
N THR A 274 -35.02 14.46 14.15
CA THR A 274 -35.66 14.31 15.47
C THR A 274 -34.75 14.68 16.64
N GLY A 275 -33.43 14.68 16.42
CA GLY A 275 -32.42 14.70 17.49
C GLY A 275 -31.89 13.30 17.79
N HIS A 276 -30.68 13.22 18.36
CA HIS A 276 -30.00 11.98 18.72
C HIS A 276 -30.76 11.14 19.78
N GLU A 277 -31.66 11.78 20.53
CA GLU A 277 -32.51 11.18 21.54
C GLU A 277 -33.43 10.09 20.95
N SER A 278 -33.68 10.12 19.63
CA SER A 278 -34.40 9.05 18.92
C SER A 278 -33.70 7.70 19.00
N TRP A 279 -32.40 7.68 19.30
CA TRP A 279 -31.61 6.48 19.49
C TRP A 279 -31.48 6.08 20.97
N GLN A 280 -32.07 6.83 21.91
CA GLN A 280 -32.02 6.54 23.35
C GLN A 280 -33.25 5.74 23.81
N PHE A 281 -33.36 4.49 23.35
CA PHE A 281 -34.43 3.57 23.74
C PHE A 281 -33.90 2.18 24.13
N ILE A 282 -34.77 1.38 24.73
CA ILE A 282 -34.48 0.00 25.15
C ILE A 282 -35.59 -0.89 24.58
N LEU A 283 -35.20 -1.90 23.81
CA LEU A 283 -36.10 -2.90 23.25
C LEU A 283 -36.50 -3.94 24.31
N PRO A 284 -37.59 -4.71 24.07
CA PRO A 284 -37.98 -5.81 24.95
C PRO A 284 -36.81 -6.76 25.24
N GLY A 285 -36.71 -7.23 26.49
CA GLY A 285 -35.58 -8.04 26.96
C GLY A 285 -34.36 -7.23 27.43
N GLY A 286 -34.48 -5.90 27.54
CA GLY A 286 -33.41 -5.04 28.07
C GLY A 286 -32.30 -4.75 27.05
N ILE A 287 -32.58 -4.90 25.75
CA ILE A 287 -31.61 -4.66 24.68
C ILE A 287 -31.52 -3.16 24.44
N THR A 288 -30.41 -2.54 24.85
CA THR A 288 -30.12 -1.13 24.57
C THR A 288 -29.85 -0.92 23.08
N THR A 289 -30.04 0.29 22.57
CA THR A 289 -29.73 0.62 21.17
C THR A 289 -28.29 0.29 20.78
N GLY A 290 -27.32 0.58 21.66
CA GLY A 290 -25.92 0.22 21.43
C GLY A 290 -25.70 -1.28 21.33
N LEU A 291 -26.37 -2.07 22.18
CA LEU A 291 -26.30 -3.53 22.10
C LEU A 291 -26.99 -4.06 20.85
N MET A 292 -28.12 -3.47 20.44
CA MET A 292 -28.77 -3.78 19.17
C MET A 292 -27.83 -3.56 17.98
N PHE A 293 -27.12 -2.43 17.96
CA PHE A 293 -26.12 -2.11 16.92
C PHE A 293 -24.96 -3.10 16.91
N GLU A 294 -24.43 -3.45 18.10
CA GLU A 294 -23.39 -4.46 18.26
C GLU A 294 -23.81 -5.84 17.74
N ILE A 295 -25.00 -6.30 18.14
CA ILE A 295 -25.57 -7.57 17.68
C ILE A 295 -25.73 -7.55 16.16
N LEU A 296 -26.28 -6.47 15.59
CA LEU A 296 -26.50 -6.35 14.15
C LEU A 296 -25.20 -6.51 13.35
N LEU A 297 -24.12 -5.83 13.76
CA LEU A 297 -22.83 -5.91 13.07
C LEU A 297 -22.19 -7.29 13.18
N TYR A 298 -22.20 -7.91 14.36
CA TYR A 298 -21.69 -9.28 14.51
C TYR A 298 -22.54 -10.30 13.75
N SER A 299 -23.86 -10.19 13.79
CA SER A 299 -24.76 -11.08 13.06
C SER A 299 -24.54 -10.96 11.55
N MET A 300 -24.36 -9.75 11.02
CA MET A 300 -24.03 -9.57 9.60
C MET A 300 -22.73 -10.28 9.24
N ALA A 301 -21.69 -10.11 10.06
CA ALA A 301 -20.39 -10.76 9.86
C ALA A 301 -20.48 -12.30 9.86
N LEU A 302 -21.15 -12.86 10.88
CA LEU A 302 -21.17 -14.30 11.14
C LEU A 302 -22.17 -15.07 10.28
N LEU A 303 -23.28 -14.45 9.90
CA LEU A 303 -24.34 -15.12 9.13
C LEU A 303 -24.18 -14.96 7.62
N THR A 304 -23.55 -13.87 7.17
CA THR A 304 -23.41 -13.59 5.74
C THR A 304 -21.95 -13.65 5.31
N ASN A 305 -21.11 -12.75 5.80
CA ASN A 305 -19.78 -12.55 5.22
C ASN A 305 -18.85 -13.77 5.39
N VAL A 306 -18.67 -14.25 6.63
CA VAL A 306 -17.77 -15.37 6.90
C VAL A 306 -18.20 -16.66 6.18
N PRO A 307 -19.47 -17.11 6.25
CA PRO A 307 -19.91 -18.32 5.54
C PRO A 307 -19.78 -18.21 4.02
N VAL A 308 -20.14 -17.06 3.43
CA VAL A 308 -20.06 -16.83 1.98
C VAL A 308 -18.61 -16.91 1.51
N ILE A 309 -17.69 -16.24 2.21
CA ILE A 309 -16.26 -16.28 1.87
C ILE A 309 -15.71 -17.71 1.94
N LEU A 310 -16.03 -18.45 3.00
CA LEU A 310 -15.58 -19.84 3.14
C LEU A 310 -16.16 -20.72 2.03
N ASN A 311 -17.43 -20.54 1.68
CA ASN A 311 -18.08 -21.26 0.59
C ASN A 311 -17.43 -20.93 -0.76
N ASN A 312 -17.18 -19.65 -1.05
CA ASN A 312 -16.57 -19.22 -2.32
C ASN A 312 -15.14 -19.75 -2.47
N ILE A 313 -14.34 -19.73 -1.40
CA ILE A 313 -13.01 -20.35 -1.41
C ILE A 313 -13.13 -21.87 -1.62
N TYR A 314 -14.07 -22.53 -0.94
CA TYR A 314 -14.29 -23.97 -1.06
C TYR A 314 -14.68 -24.38 -2.49
N VAL A 315 -15.68 -23.71 -3.06
CA VAL A 315 -16.16 -23.93 -4.44
C VAL A 315 -15.03 -23.69 -5.42
N SER A 316 -14.30 -22.58 -5.26
CA SER A 316 -13.14 -22.26 -6.11
C SER A 316 -12.07 -23.36 -6.10
N TYR A 317 -11.85 -24.00 -4.95
CA TYR A 317 -10.93 -25.14 -4.79
C TYR A 317 -11.47 -26.45 -5.35
N GLN A 318 -12.78 -26.71 -5.24
CA GLN A 318 -13.42 -27.86 -5.88
C GLN A 318 -13.33 -27.76 -7.42
N GLU A 319 -13.66 -26.59 -7.95
CA GLU A 319 -13.72 -26.31 -9.39
C GLU A 319 -12.35 -26.02 -10.01
N LYS A 320 -11.30 -25.87 -9.17
CA LYS A 320 -9.93 -25.55 -9.58
C LYS A 320 -9.80 -24.23 -10.34
N THR A 321 -10.66 -23.27 -10.03
CA THR A 321 -10.68 -21.93 -10.65
C THR A 321 -9.78 -20.92 -9.94
N GLY A 322 -9.56 -21.10 -8.63
CA GLY A 322 -8.69 -20.24 -7.83
C GLY A 322 -7.20 -20.58 -7.93
N HIS A 323 -6.38 -19.93 -7.11
CA HIS A 323 -4.92 -20.11 -7.16
C HIS A 323 -4.39 -21.40 -6.52
N MET A 324 -5.26 -22.23 -5.93
CA MET A 324 -4.96 -23.56 -5.37
C MET A 324 -3.77 -23.55 -4.40
N ARG A 325 -3.71 -22.54 -3.53
CA ARG A 325 -2.62 -22.38 -2.57
C ARG A 325 -2.68 -23.44 -1.47
N SER A 326 -1.50 -23.78 -0.96
CA SER A 326 -1.38 -24.54 0.29
C SER A 326 -2.02 -23.78 1.46
N PHE A 327 -2.45 -24.48 2.50
CA PHE A 327 -3.12 -23.87 3.64
C PHE A 327 -2.29 -22.75 4.29
N SER A 328 -0.97 -22.94 4.44
CA SER A 328 -0.08 -21.92 5.01
C SER A 328 0.01 -20.66 4.14
N GLU A 329 0.06 -20.83 2.82
CA GLU A 329 0.08 -19.71 1.88
C GLU A 329 -1.27 -19.01 1.77
N ALA A 330 -2.37 -19.76 1.88
CA ALA A 330 -3.73 -19.25 1.88
C ALA A 330 -4.00 -18.39 3.12
N MET A 331 -3.51 -18.79 4.29
CA MET A 331 -3.68 -18.05 5.55
C MET A 331 -2.72 -16.87 5.73
N ARG A 332 -1.68 -16.77 4.91
CA ARG A 332 -0.61 -15.76 5.04
C ARG A 332 -1.11 -14.30 5.17
N PRO A 333 -2.12 -13.82 4.42
CA PRO A 333 -2.59 -12.44 4.55
C PRO A 333 -3.21 -12.11 5.92
N LEU A 334 -3.73 -13.12 6.64
CA LEU A 334 -4.39 -12.93 7.93
C LEU A 334 -3.40 -12.76 9.09
N VAL A 335 -2.15 -13.21 8.92
CA VAL A 335 -1.10 -13.11 9.94
C VAL A 335 -0.82 -11.67 10.39
N PRO A 336 -0.50 -10.70 9.50
CA PRO A 336 -0.22 -9.33 9.92
C PRO A 336 -1.42 -8.65 10.59
N VAL A 337 -2.63 -8.88 10.09
CA VAL A 337 -3.86 -8.28 10.66
C VAL A 337 -4.13 -8.85 12.05
N THR A 338 -3.99 -10.16 12.22
CA THR A 338 -4.16 -10.82 13.53
C THR A 338 -3.08 -10.38 14.52
N ALA A 339 -1.83 -10.26 14.07
CA ALA A 339 -0.74 -9.76 14.92
C ALA A 339 -1.00 -8.31 15.35
N PHE A 340 -1.45 -7.44 14.45
CA PHE A 340 -1.78 -6.06 14.76
C PHE A 340 -2.97 -5.96 15.73
N PHE A 341 -4.00 -6.79 15.56
CA PHE A 341 -5.10 -6.92 16.52
C PHE A 341 -4.61 -7.34 17.91
N LEU A 342 -3.75 -8.35 18.00
CA LEU A 342 -3.23 -8.82 19.29
C LEU A 342 -2.33 -7.78 19.96
N ILE A 343 -1.53 -7.03 19.19
CA ILE A 343 -0.68 -5.95 19.70
C ILE A 343 -1.54 -4.82 20.24
N THR A 344 -2.53 -4.35 19.47
CA THR A 344 -3.43 -3.26 19.90
C THR A 344 -4.31 -3.69 21.07
N LEU A 345 -4.83 -4.92 21.08
CA LEU A 345 -5.57 -5.49 22.21
C LEU A 345 -4.69 -5.55 23.48
N SER A 346 -3.44 -5.98 23.33
CA SER A 346 -2.49 -6.02 24.45
C SER A 346 -2.19 -4.60 24.95
N TRP A 347 -2.01 -3.64 24.04
CA TRP A 347 -1.76 -2.24 24.39
C TRP A 347 -2.91 -1.65 25.19
N ILE A 348 -4.16 -1.78 24.74
CA ILE A 348 -5.32 -1.24 25.46
C ILE A 348 -5.58 -1.97 26.78
N SER A 349 -5.35 -3.28 26.84
CA SER A 349 -5.64 -4.10 28.02
C SER A 349 -4.58 -3.94 29.12
N LEU A 350 -3.33 -3.72 28.74
CA LEU A 350 -2.20 -3.55 29.66
C LEU A 350 -1.86 -2.08 29.93
N SER A 351 -2.55 -1.15 29.28
CA SER A 351 -2.29 0.29 29.39
C SER A 351 -2.49 0.79 30.83
N PRO A 352 -1.41 1.22 31.54
CA PRO A 352 -1.52 1.72 32.91
C PRO A 352 -2.35 3.01 33.03
N SER A 353 -2.44 3.78 31.94
CA SER A 353 -3.19 5.04 31.86
C SER A 353 -4.66 4.84 31.48
N ASN A 354 -5.10 3.60 31.27
CA ASN A 354 -6.41 3.27 30.69
C ASN A 354 -6.73 4.11 29.44
N ILE A 355 -5.80 4.08 28.46
CA ILE A 355 -5.81 4.99 27.31
C ILE A 355 -7.10 4.92 26.51
N LEU A 356 -7.75 3.74 26.44
CA LEU A 356 -9.00 3.57 25.72
C LEU A 356 -10.16 4.32 26.34
N GLU A 357 -10.29 4.32 27.67
CA GLU A 357 -11.33 5.10 28.33
C GLU A 357 -11.00 6.60 28.35
N ARG A 358 -9.70 6.94 28.45
CA ARG A 358 -9.22 8.32 28.55
C ARG A 358 -9.26 9.07 27.22
N ASP A 359 -8.82 8.42 26.15
CA ASP A 359 -8.74 9.00 24.81
C ASP A 359 -9.15 7.95 23.74
N PRO A 360 -10.43 7.55 23.73
CA PRO A 360 -10.92 6.52 22.81
C PRO A 360 -10.73 6.91 21.34
N ARG A 361 -10.91 8.20 21.01
CA ARG A 361 -10.82 8.66 19.62
C ARG A 361 -9.39 8.62 19.10
N ALA A 362 -8.39 8.95 19.93
CA ALA A 362 -7.00 8.72 19.57
C ALA A 362 -6.75 7.23 19.36
N VAL A 363 -7.15 6.35 20.29
CA VAL A 363 -6.93 4.90 20.13
C VAL A 363 -7.59 4.34 18.86
N PHE A 364 -8.76 4.84 18.48
CA PHE A 364 -9.47 4.37 17.28
C PHE A 364 -8.89 4.90 15.96
N VAL A 365 -8.07 5.97 15.96
CA VAL A 365 -7.68 6.69 14.73
C VAL A 365 -6.16 6.92 14.61
N PHE A 366 -5.46 7.11 15.72
CA PHE A 366 -4.06 7.50 15.79
C PHE A 366 -3.29 6.70 16.85
N ASP A 367 -2.23 6.02 16.42
CA ASP A 367 -1.23 5.37 17.28
C ASP A 367 -0.30 6.40 17.99
N ALA A 368 -0.74 7.66 18.15
CA ALA A 368 0.06 8.75 18.69
C ALA A 368 -0.77 9.83 19.42
N GLU A 369 -0.28 10.27 20.58
CA GLU A 369 -0.81 11.39 21.36
C GLU A 369 -0.13 12.70 20.94
N PHE A 370 -0.91 13.71 20.52
CA PHE A 370 -0.41 15.05 20.19
C PHE A 370 -0.78 16.05 21.28
N ARG A 371 0.20 16.74 21.87
CA ARG A 371 -0.03 17.84 22.84
C ARG A 371 0.66 19.11 22.41
N ARG A 372 -0.04 20.25 22.56
CA ARG A 372 0.49 21.60 22.31
C ARG A 372 0.44 22.39 23.60
N PHE A 373 1.58 22.95 24.01
CA PHE A 373 1.70 23.82 25.18
C PHE A 373 2.65 24.98 24.85
N SER A 374 2.49 26.09 25.56
CA SER A 374 3.34 27.28 25.39
C SER A 374 4.33 27.35 26.56
N VAL A 375 5.59 27.69 26.26
CA VAL A 375 6.65 27.91 27.24
C VAL A 375 7.40 29.19 26.84
N GLU A 376 7.89 29.95 27.81
CA GLU A 376 8.76 31.09 27.53
C GLU A 376 10.08 30.61 26.90
N ARG A 377 10.55 31.33 25.88
CA ARG A 377 11.76 30.97 25.14
C ARG A 377 13.00 31.46 25.89
N ASP A 378 13.47 30.64 26.84
CA ASP A 378 14.73 30.87 27.54
C ASP A 378 15.90 30.17 26.82
N LEU A 379 16.87 30.95 26.34
CA LEU A 379 18.06 30.45 25.64
C LEU A 379 19.15 29.92 26.59
N GLN A 380 18.98 30.10 27.90
CA GLN A 380 19.88 29.58 28.94
C GLN A 380 19.31 28.35 29.65
N ALA A 381 18.16 27.83 29.21
CA ALA A 381 17.53 26.65 29.79
C ALA A 381 18.46 25.43 29.72
N ARG A 382 18.54 24.70 30.84
CA ARG A 382 19.29 23.43 30.91
C ARG A 382 18.45 22.29 30.35
N PHE A 383 19.10 21.34 29.69
CA PHE A 383 18.45 20.18 29.11
C PHE A 383 17.69 19.35 30.16
N GLU A 384 18.26 19.16 31.35
CA GLU A 384 17.61 18.44 32.43
C GLU A 384 16.29 19.10 32.88
N GLU A 385 16.25 20.43 32.97
CA GLU A 385 15.03 21.16 33.35
C GLU A 385 13.95 21.06 32.26
N PHE A 386 14.36 21.16 30.99
CA PHE A 386 13.47 20.96 29.86
C PHE A 386 12.93 19.51 29.82
N ARG A 387 13.78 18.53 30.09
CA ARG A 387 13.40 17.12 30.17
C ARG A 387 12.42 16.87 31.32
N ASP A 388 12.65 17.44 32.50
CA ASP A 388 11.75 17.35 33.65
C ASP A 388 10.37 17.96 33.34
N LEU A 389 10.35 19.08 32.60
CA LEU A 389 9.11 19.69 32.11
C LEU A 389 8.35 18.73 31.19
N LEU A 390 9.04 18.12 30.22
CA LEU A 390 8.45 17.12 29.33
C LEU A 390 7.94 15.90 30.10
N GLU A 391 8.69 15.42 31.10
CA GLU A 391 8.30 14.30 31.95
C GLU A 391 6.99 14.60 32.70
N ARG A 392 6.89 15.80 33.30
CA ARG A 392 5.68 16.24 34.01
C ARG A 392 4.50 16.42 33.07
N LEU A 393 4.72 17.06 31.92
CA LEU A 393 3.67 17.34 30.93
C LEU A 393 3.09 16.05 30.33
N HIS A 394 3.96 15.11 29.97
CA HIS A 394 3.59 13.85 29.33
C HIS A 394 3.32 12.72 30.34
N ARG A 395 3.47 12.98 31.66
CA ARG A 395 3.32 12.00 32.74
C ARG A 395 4.22 10.77 32.55
N LEU A 396 5.45 10.97 32.09
CA LEU A 396 6.42 9.92 31.75
C LEU A 396 7.24 9.42 32.96
N ARG A 397 6.62 9.35 34.15
CA ARG A 397 7.31 8.91 35.37
C ARG A 397 7.84 7.49 35.18
N ASP A 398 9.11 7.27 35.49
CA ASP A 398 9.82 5.99 35.37
C ASP A 398 9.96 5.45 33.93
N ILE A 399 9.67 6.27 32.91
CA ILE A 399 9.84 5.91 31.50
C ILE A 399 11.05 6.66 30.95
N ALA A 400 12.08 5.93 30.54
CA ALA A 400 13.20 6.55 29.82
C ALA A 400 12.74 6.97 28.42
N PHE A 401 13.00 8.21 28.03
CA PHE A 401 12.64 8.75 26.72
C PHE A 401 13.77 9.59 26.12
N LEU A 402 13.76 9.66 24.79
CA LEU A 402 14.60 10.49 23.95
C LEU A 402 13.79 11.71 23.51
N VAL A 403 14.48 12.82 23.35
CA VAL A 403 13.90 14.08 22.89
C VAL A 403 14.61 14.45 21.60
N SER A 404 13.85 14.73 20.54
CA SER A 404 14.38 15.18 19.26
C SER A 404 13.58 16.37 18.75
N TYR A 405 14.14 17.18 17.87
CA TYR A 405 13.42 18.24 17.17
C TYR A 405 13.61 18.13 15.66
N ILE A 406 12.63 18.65 14.93
CA ILE A 406 12.73 18.79 13.48
C ILE A 406 13.35 20.15 13.19
N ASP A 407 14.53 20.18 12.56
CA ASP A 407 15.14 21.43 12.14
C ASP A 407 14.28 22.07 11.02
N PRO A 408 13.83 23.32 11.17
CA PRO A 408 12.94 23.92 10.20
C PRO A 408 13.61 24.24 8.85
N SER A 409 14.93 24.30 8.79
CA SER A 409 15.70 24.60 7.57
C SER A 409 15.80 23.37 6.67
N ASP A 410 16.25 22.25 7.26
CA ASP A 410 16.60 21.04 6.50
C ASP A 410 15.57 19.89 6.68
N GLN A 411 14.58 20.06 7.58
CA GLN A 411 13.58 19.04 7.97
C GLN A 411 14.17 17.77 8.61
N ASP A 412 15.43 17.82 9.04
CA ASP A 412 16.10 16.72 9.71
C ASP A 412 15.63 16.54 11.15
N LEU A 413 15.51 15.27 11.57
CA LEU A 413 15.24 14.91 12.95
C LEU A 413 16.55 14.87 13.75
N LEU A 414 16.73 15.84 14.65
CA LEU A 414 17.96 16.01 15.41
C LEU A 414 17.73 15.79 16.91
N PRO A 415 18.64 15.12 17.63
CA PRO A 415 18.46 14.86 19.06
C PRO A 415 18.65 16.14 19.89
N ILE A 416 17.83 16.28 20.92
CA ILE A 416 18.04 17.19 22.06
C ILE A 416 18.47 16.31 23.23
N ASN A 417 19.77 16.26 23.50
CA ASN A 417 20.34 15.38 24.54
C ASN A 417 21.41 16.07 25.40
N ASN A 418 21.60 17.38 25.21
CA ASN A 418 22.49 18.24 25.98
C ASN A 418 22.07 19.72 25.77
N ASP A 419 22.68 20.61 26.56
CA ASP A 419 22.39 22.04 26.55
C ASP A 419 22.65 22.72 25.19
N ASP A 420 23.72 22.33 24.50
CA ASP A 420 24.07 22.90 23.19
C ASP A 420 23.03 22.57 22.12
N ASN A 421 22.55 21.33 22.10
CA ASN A 421 21.52 20.87 21.19
C ASN A 421 20.17 21.52 21.50
N LEU A 422 19.82 21.67 22.78
CA LEU A 422 18.62 22.39 23.21
C LEU A 422 18.68 23.87 22.76
N ARG A 423 19.80 24.55 23.02
CA ARG A 423 20.01 25.94 22.62
C ARG A 423 19.92 26.12 21.11
N ARG A 424 20.49 25.19 20.33
CA ARG A 424 20.41 25.21 18.86
C ARG A 424 18.98 25.00 18.37
N ALA A 425 18.27 24.02 18.93
CA ALA A 425 16.87 23.77 18.63
C ALA A 425 15.99 24.99 18.91
N LEU A 426 16.18 25.60 20.09
CA LEU A 426 15.47 26.81 20.50
C LEU A 426 15.82 28.00 19.60
N THR A 427 17.05 28.12 19.10
CA THR A 427 17.46 29.22 18.21
C THR A 427 16.86 29.07 16.81
N ASN A 428 16.85 27.86 16.27
CA ASN A 428 16.40 27.58 14.90
C ASN A 428 14.87 27.56 14.76
N ALA A 429 14.12 27.28 15.82
CA ALA A 429 12.66 27.22 15.79
C ALA A 429 11.99 28.52 15.28
N LYS A 430 11.10 28.40 14.29
CA LYS A 430 10.29 29.51 13.73
C LYS A 430 8.89 29.04 13.30
N PRO A 431 7.78 29.52 13.91
CA PRO A 431 7.61 30.08 15.26
C PRO A 431 7.43 29.01 16.35
N LEU A 432 7.40 27.72 15.99
CA LEU A 432 7.15 26.60 16.90
C LEU A 432 8.35 25.66 16.90
N LEU A 433 8.79 25.23 18.08
CA LEU A 433 9.73 24.11 18.22
C LEU A 433 8.93 22.81 18.19
N ARG A 434 9.08 22.01 17.13
CA ARG A 434 8.45 20.69 17.04
C ARG A 434 9.33 19.67 17.71
N VAL A 435 8.88 19.16 18.85
CA VAL A 435 9.61 18.15 19.64
C VAL A 435 8.94 16.80 19.46
N ILE A 436 9.75 15.78 19.19
CA ILE A 436 9.34 14.37 19.19
C ILE A 436 9.91 13.73 20.45
N ILE A 437 9.03 13.10 21.22
CA ILE A 437 9.41 12.33 22.40
C ILE A 437 9.21 10.86 22.05
N GLN A 438 10.28 10.09 22.15
CA GLN A 438 10.27 8.67 21.86
C GLN A 438 10.73 7.88 23.07
N ARG A 439 10.06 6.79 23.42
CA ARG A 439 10.52 5.92 24.50
C ARG A 439 11.85 5.28 24.12
N LYS A 440 12.79 5.27 25.06
CA LYS A 440 14.14 4.72 24.88
C LYS A 440 14.03 3.20 24.67
N GLY A 441 14.61 2.68 23.58
CA GLY A 441 14.51 1.28 23.19
C GLY A 441 13.44 0.95 22.14
N ASP A 442 12.59 1.90 21.73
CA ASP A 442 11.53 1.68 20.73
C ASP A 442 11.95 2.08 19.29
N SER A 443 13.17 2.59 19.10
CA SER A 443 13.68 2.89 17.75
C SER A 443 14.28 1.63 17.11
N LEU A 444 13.93 1.37 15.85
CA LEU A 444 14.46 0.24 15.05
C LEU A 444 16.00 0.28 14.94
N GLU A 445 16.58 1.46 15.11
CA GLU A 445 18.02 1.76 15.05
C GLU A 445 18.75 1.40 16.35
N GLU A 446 18.14 1.63 17.53
CA GLU A 446 18.69 1.18 18.81
C GLU A 446 18.56 -0.34 19.01
N LEU A 447 17.48 -0.95 18.51
CA LEU A 447 17.23 -2.39 18.69
C LEU A 447 18.19 -3.28 17.89
N ASN A 448 18.65 -2.79 16.73
CA ASN A 448 19.42 -3.57 15.76
C ASN A 448 20.90 -3.14 15.64
N GLY A 449 21.30 -2.05 16.29
CA GLY A 449 22.63 -1.45 16.17
C GLY A 449 22.86 -0.83 14.80
N TYR A 450 23.60 0.28 14.76
CA TYR A 450 24.05 0.85 13.50
C TYR A 450 25.06 -0.11 12.85
N GLY A 451 24.61 -0.81 11.81
CA GLY A 451 25.45 -1.61 10.94
C GLY A 451 26.02 -2.89 11.57
N THR A 452 25.18 -3.90 11.80
CA THR A 452 25.45 -5.33 11.44
C THR A 452 24.31 -6.23 11.93
N ILE A 453 23.64 -6.90 11.00
CA ILE A 453 22.65 -7.94 11.31
C ILE A 453 23.39 -9.12 11.95
N LYS A 454 23.07 -9.45 13.21
CA LYS A 454 23.25 -10.80 13.75
C LYS A 454 21.90 -11.34 14.23
N PRO A 455 21.42 -12.47 13.69
CA PRO A 455 20.22 -13.11 14.23
C PRO A 455 20.53 -13.65 15.63
N ARG A 456 19.72 -13.30 16.64
CA ARG A 456 19.82 -13.93 17.95
C ARG A 456 19.03 -15.24 17.93
N ASN A 457 19.74 -16.35 18.15
CA ASN A 457 19.16 -17.67 18.37
C ASN A 457 18.43 -17.70 19.74
N LEU A 458 17.14 -18.01 19.72
CA LEU A 458 16.26 -18.07 20.90
C LEU A 458 16.51 -19.28 21.81
N ILE A 459 17.51 -20.11 21.55
CA ILE A 459 17.66 -21.44 22.18
C ILE A 459 18.61 -21.42 23.39
N SER A 460 19.39 -20.36 23.63
CA SER A 460 20.39 -20.36 24.71
C SER A 460 19.86 -19.99 26.10
N SER A 461 18.56 -19.74 26.29
CA SER A 461 17.98 -19.46 27.62
C SER A 461 17.42 -20.70 28.33
N ILE A 462 17.45 -21.88 27.68
CA ILE A 462 16.92 -23.13 28.25
C ILE A 462 18.03 -24.04 28.84
N LEU A 463 19.31 -23.76 28.56
CA LEU A 463 20.44 -24.52 29.12
C LEU A 463 21.34 -23.59 29.95
N GLY A 464 21.32 -23.81 31.26
CA GLY A 464 21.98 -22.96 32.25
C GLY A 464 23.51 -22.92 32.17
N GLY A 465 24.05 -21.87 32.79
CA GLY A 465 25.42 -21.78 33.29
C GLY A 465 26.46 -21.23 32.30
N THR A 466 26.79 -19.94 32.40
CA THR A 466 28.16 -19.45 32.11
C THR A 466 28.45 -18.15 32.89
N PRO A 467 29.72 -17.90 33.26
CA PRO A 467 30.12 -16.94 34.31
C PRO A 467 30.18 -15.49 33.84
N GLY A 468 30.24 -14.57 34.81
CA GLY A 468 30.08 -13.13 34.68
C GLY A 468 30.83 -12.46 33.52
N LYS A 469 30.11 -11.58 32.81
CA LYS A 469 30.66 -10.74 31.74
C LYS A 469 31.76 -9.83 32.27
N THR A 470 32.92 -9.86 31.61
CA THR A 470 33.94 -8.82 31.69
C THR A 470 33.31 -7.46 31.35
N LYS A 471 33.68 -6.41 32.10
CA LYS A 471 33.20 -5.04 31.87
C LYS A 471 33.47 -4.68 30.40
N THR A 472 32.39 -4.54 29.63
CA THR A 472 32.42 -4.07 28.25
C THR A 472 33.00 -2.66 28.24
N LEU A 473 33.99 -2.39 27.38
CA LEU A 473 34.49 -1.04 27.14
C LEU A 473 33.30 -0.10 26.89
N ALA A 474 33.21 0.98 27.67
CA ALA A 474 32.19 2.00 27.48
C ALA A 474 32.53 2.81 26.24
N ILE A 475 31.81 2.56 25.15
CA ILE A 475 31.88 3.34 23.92
C ILE A 475 30.80 4.43 24.03
N SER A 476 31.19 5.70 23.89
CA SER A 476 30.25 6.82 23.93
C SER A 476 29.31 6.81 22.73
N ASN A 477 28.19 7.53 22.82
CA ASN A 477 27.36 7.79 21.65
C ASN A 477 28.16 8.55 20.57
N PRO A 478 27.80 8.41 19.28
CA PRO A 478 28.34 9.27 18.22
C PRO A 478 28.02 10.74 18.52
N HIS A 479 29.01 11.61 18.35
CA HIS A 479 28.86 13.05 18.46
C HIS A 479 29.08 13.67 17.08
N ASP A 480 28.45 14.83 16.82
CA ASP A 480 28.67 15.64 15.62
C ASP A 480 28.39 14.88 14.30
N PHE A 481 27.21 14.26 14.21
CA PHE A 481 26.76 13.58 12.99
C PHE A 481 26.58 14.59 11.86
N ARG A 482 27.32 14.41 10.78
CA ARG A 482 27.29 15.29 9.60
C ARG A 482 27.22 14.46 8.33
N GLN A 483 26.30 14.81 7.44
CA GLN A 483 26.24 14.20 6.12
C GLN A 483 27.44 14.67 5.28
N VAL A 484 28.26 13.74 4.81
CA VAL A 484 29.48 14.04 4.04
C VAL A 484 29.22 13.96 2.53
N SER A 485 28.41 12.99 2.11
CA SER A 485 28.09 12.77 0.69
C SER A 485 26.79 11.97 0.49
N SER A 486 26.21 12.03 -0.71
CA SER A 486 25.14 11.12 -1.14
C SER A 486 25.16 10.90 -2.65
N ILE A 487 24.56 9.79 -3.10
CA ILE A 487 24.13 9.62 -4.50
C ILE A 487 22.70 10.12 -4.59
N ILE A 488 22.39 10.94 -5.59
CA ILE A 488 21.06 11.51 -5.82
C ILE A 488 20.57 11.17 -7.23
N ASP A 489 19.25 11.29 -7.46
CA ASP A 489 18.59 11.12 -8.75
C ASP A 489 18.90 9.79 -9.48
N VAL A 490 19.06 8.71 -8.72
CA VAL A 490 19.41 7.37 -9.23
C VAL A 490 18.41 6.88 -10.29
N ASP A 491 17.13 7.22 -10.15
CA ASP A 491 16.06 6.78 -11.05
C ASP A 491 15.88 7.68 -12.29
N ILE A 492 16.52 8.86 -12.31
CA ILE A 492 16.37 9.86 -13.38
C ILE A 492 17.64 9.91 -14.24
N VAL A 493 18.81 9.80 -13.61
CA VAL A 493 20.10 9.81 -14.29
C VAL A 493 20.31 8.45 -14.96
N PRO A 494 20.82 8.37 -16.20
CA PRO A 494 21.07 7.11 -16.86
C PRO A 494 21.92 6.16 -16.00
N GLU A 495 21.65 4.85 -16.03
CA GLU A 495 22.37 3.85 -15.21
C GLU A 495 23.90 3.86 -15.37
N THR A 496 24.39 4.40 -16.48
CA THR A 496 25.83 4.55 -16.78
C THR A 496 26.46 5.77 -16.11
N CYS A 497 25.68 6.61 -15.45
CA CYS A 497 26.07 7.86 -14.83
C CYS A 497 25.74 7.82 -13.33
N ARG A 498 26.37 8.72 -12.58
CA ARG A 498 26.17 8.86 -11.14
C ARG A 498 26.18 10.34 -10.80
N ARG A 499 25.12 10.80 -10.12
CA ARG A 499 25.08 12.15 -9.55
C ARG A 499 25.45 12.09 -8.07
N VAL A 500 26.54 12.74 -7.72
CA VAL A 500 27.14 12.73 -6.38
C VAL A 500 27.01 14.12 -5.76
N ARG A 501 26.50 14.19 -4.54
CA ARG A 501 26.52 15.39 -3.71
C ARG A 501 27.66 15.28 -2.70
N LEU A 502 28.51 16.31 -2.61
CA LEU A 502 29.59 16.44 -1.64
C LEU A 502 29.36 17.68 -0.77
N LEU A 503 29.35 17.50 0.55
CA LEU A 503 29.14 18.56 1.52
C LEU A 503 30.43 18.83 2.29
N LYS A 504 30.94 20.05 2.15
CA LYS A 504 32.16 20.48 2.83
C LYS A 504 31.80 21.19 4.13
N HIS A 505 32.04 20.52 5.26
CA HIS A 505 31.74 21.06 6.58
C HIS A 505 32.91 21.86 7.17
N GLY A 506 32.75 23.19 7.26
CA GLY A 506 33.48 24.08 8.18
C GLY A 506 35.01 24.01 8.17
N SER A 507 35.63 23.49 7.11
CA SER A 507 37.09 23.43 6.96
C SER A 507 37.48 24.13 5.67
N ASP A 508 38.61 24.83 5.62
CA ASP A 508 39.12 25.42 4.37
C ASP A 508 39.72 24.37 3.41
N LYS A 509 39.69 23.08 3.78
CA LYS A 509 40.28 22.00 2.99
C LYS A 509 39.61 21.88 1.61
N PRO A 510 40.37 21.63 0.54
CA PRO A 510 39.80 21.44 -0.79
C PRO A 510 38.94 20.17 -0.85
N LEU A 511 38.09 20.06 -1.88
CA LEU A 511 37.24 18.89 -2.13
C LEU A 511 38.04 17.59 -2.33
N GLY A 512 39.34 17.68 -2.61
CA GLY A 512 40.24 16.53 -2.61
C GLY A 512 40.31 15.75 -3.93
N PHE A 513 39.97 16.37 -5.06
CA PHE A 513 40.18 15.80 -6.39
C PHE A 513 40.60 16.88 -7.39
N TYR A 514 41.20 16.46 -8.50
CA TYR A 514 41.62 17.33 -9.60
C TYR A 514 40.99 16.85 -10.89
N ILE A 515 40.76 17.78 -11.81
CA ILE A 515 40.23 17.51 -13.15
C ILE A 515 41.28 17.80 -14.23
N ARG A 516 41.08 17.26 -15.43
CA ARG A 516 41.92 17.47 -16.62
C ARG A 516 41.07 17.44 -17.88
N ASP A 517 41.59 18.02 -18.94
CA ASP A 517 41.06 17.81 -20.28
C ASP A 517 41.33 16.37 -20.77
N GLY A 518 40.46 15.92 -21.66
CA GLY A 518 40.58 14.66 -22.36
C GLY A 518 39.64 14.61 -23.56
N THR A 519 39.54 13.42 -24.15
CA THR A 519 38.70 13.19 -25.33
C THR A 519 37.70 12.08 -25.01
N SER A 520 36.42 12.37 -25.16
CA SER A 520 35.33 11.40 -25.06
C SER A 520 34.89 11.01 -26.46
N VAL A 521 34.71 9.71 -26.70
CA VAL A 521 34.18 9.21 -27.97
C VAL A 521 32.67 9.07 -27.82
N ARG A 522 31.91 9.79 -28.62
CA ARG A 522 30.43 9.76 -28.59
C ARG A 522 29.87 9.40 -29.95
N VAL A 523 28.70 8.79 -29.94
CA VAL A 523 27.91 8.55 -31.15
C VAL A 523 27.06 9.80 -31.37
N THR A 524 27.39 10.58 -32.38
CA THR A 524 26.64 11.76 -32.82
C THR A 524 25.86 11.43 -34.09
N GLN A 525 25.03 12.36 -34.58
CA GLN A 525 24.24 12.18 -35.79
C GLN A 525 25.12 11.95 -37.05
N SER A 526 26.37 12.44 -37.02
CA SER A 526 27.40 12.29 -38.06
C SER A 526 28.26 11.03 -37.90
N GLY A 527 28.03 10.22 -36.87
CA GLY A 527 28.76 8.97 -36.62
C GLY A 527 29.57 9.00 -35.33
N LEU A 528 30.73 8.32 -35.32
CA LEU A 528 31.58 8.22 -34.13
C LEU A 528 32.53 9.42 -34.08
N GLU A 529 32.33 10.33 -33.14
CA GLU A 529 33.12 11.55 -33.03
C GLU A 529 33.91 11.61 -31.72
N LYS A 530 35.11 12.17 -31.81
CA LYS A 530 35.98 12.49 -30.67
C LYS A 530 35.69 13.92 -30.24
N ILE A 531 35.05 14.08 -29.09
CA ILE A 531 34.72 15.40 -28.55
C ILE A 531 35.57 15.71 -27.30
N PRO A 532 35.87 16.98 -27.03
CA PRO A 532 36.50 17.39 -25.76
C PRO A 532 35.63 16.99 -24.56
N GLY A 533 36.27 16.51 -23.49
CA GLY A 533 35.61 16.14 -22.24
C GLY A 533 36.50 16.39 -21.03
N ILE A 534 35.89 16.54 -19.85
CA ILE A 534 36.58 16.78 -18.59
C ILE A 534 36.61 15.49 -17.78
N PHE A 535 37.76 15.14 -17.22
CA PHE A 535 37.97 13.89 -16.50
C PHE A 535 38.62 14.14 -15.15
N ILE A 536 38.30 13.30 -14.15
CA ILE A 536 39.03 13.30 -12.88
C ILE A 536 40.45 12.78 -13.12
N SER A 537 41.45 13.61 -12.83
CA SER A 537 42.87 13.32 -13.06
C SER A 537 43.54 12.64 -11.88
N ARG A 538 43.21 13.06 -10.66
CA ARG A 538 43.72 12.45 -9.42
C ARG A 538 42.77 12.69 -8.24
N LEU A 539 42.84 11.79 -7.25
CA LEU A 539 42.25 11.97 -5.93
C LEU A 539 43.35 12.25 -4.91
N VAL A 540 43.07 13.09 -3.92
CA VAL A 540 43.99 13.38 -2.81
C VAL A 540 43.80 12.30 -1.73
N PRO A 541 44.88 11.62 -1.30
CA PRO A 541 44.82 10.65 -0.21
C PRO A 541 44.25 11.25 1.09
N GLY A 542 43.23 10.61 1.65
CA GLY A 542 42.49 11.08 2.83
C GLY A 542 41.64 12.35 2.59
N GLY A 543 41.52 12.81 1.34
CA GLY A 543 40.67 13.93 0.95
C GLY A 543 39.19 13.56 0.93
N LEU A 544 38.32 14.58 0.93
CA LEU A 544 36.87 14.40 0.96
C LEU A 544 36.37 13.50 -0.19
N ALA A 545 36.78 13.76 -1.43
CA ALA A 545 36.34 12.94 -2.56
C ALA A 545 36.79 11.47 -2.46
N GLU A 546 38.03 11.21 -2.02
CA GLU A 546 38.54 9.84 -1.86
C GLU A 546 37.81 9.09 -0.73
N SER A 547 37.58 9.74 0.40
CA SER A 547 36.95 9.11 1.57
C SER A 547 35.50 8.67 1.32
N THR A 548 34.81 9.30 0.37
CA THR A 548 33.45 8.91 -0.02
C THR A 548 33.41 7.63 -0.86
N GLY A 549 34.48 7.33 -1.61
CA GLY A 549 34.50 6.23 -2.58
C GLY A 549 33.52 6.39 -3.75
N LEU A 550 32.88 7.56 -3.91
CA LEU A 550 31.87 7.80 -4.94
C LEU A 550 32.45 8.32 -6.25
N LEU A 551 33.68 8.84 -6.22
CA LEU A 551 34.43 9.36 -7.36
C LEU A 551 35.72 8.54 -7.56
N ALA A 552 36.13 8.34 -8.81
CA ALA A 552 37.35 7.65 -9.18
C ALA A 552 38.15 8.42 -10.24
N VAL A 553 39.45 8.11 -10.32
CA VAL A 553 40.30 8.63 -11.40
C VAL A 553 39.81 8.09 -12.74
N ASN A 554 39.79 8.96 -13.74
CA ASN A 554 39.25 8.79 -15.10
C ASN A 554 37.73 8.86 -15.24
N ASP A 555 36.97 9.10 -14.16
CA ASP A 555 35.55 9.40 -14.32
C ASP A 555 35.37 10.66 -15.19
N GLU A 556 34.46 10.60 -16.17
CA GLU A 556 34.13 11.73 -17.04
C GLU A 556 33.11 12.62 -16.33
N VAL A 557 33.41 13.90 -16.15
CA VAL A 557 32.50 14.89 -15.58
C VAL A 557 31.54 15.34 -16.68
N LEU A 558 30.24 15.32 -16.40
CA LEU A 558 29.19 15.71 -17.33
C LEU A 558 28.48 17.00 -16.92
N GLU A 559 28.34 17.23 -15.61
CA GLU A 559 27.54 18.32 -15.07
C GLU A 559 28.07 18.74 -13.69
N VAL A 560 27.97 20.04 -13.39
CA VAL A 560 28.23 20.61 -12.06
C VAL A 560 27.06 21.51 -11.67
N ASN A 561 26.37 21.18 -10.58
CA ASN A 561 25.24 21.90 -10.00
C ASN A 561 24.15 22.31 -11.02
N GLY A 562 23.71 21.39 -11.89
CA GLY A 562 22.69 21.67 -12.91
C GLY A 562 23.25 22.17 -14.24
N ILE A 563 24.55 22.45 -14.34
CA ILE A 563 25.16 23.06 -15.53
C ILE A 563 26.04 22.03 -16.24
N GLU A 564 25.71 21.72 -17.49
CA GLU A 564 26.50 20.84 -18.34
C GLU A 564 27.90 21.41 -18.60
N VAL A 565 28.91 20.53 -18.58
CA VAL A 565 30.31 20.93 -18.82
C VAL A 565 30.71 20.89 -20.30
N ALA A 566 29.84 20.38 -21.17
CA ALA A 566 30.10 20.33 -22.61
C ALA A 566 30.29 21.75 -23.17
N GLY A 567 31.37 21.95 -23.94
CA GLY A 567 31.70 23.24 -24.54
C GLY A 567 32.32 24.27 -23.58
N LYS A 568 32.55 23.93 -22.31
CA LYS A 568 33.26 24.78 -21.35
C LYS A 568 34.75 24.46 -21.30
N THR A 569 35.57 25.44 -20.97
CA THR A 569 37.01 25.24 -20.75
C THR A 569 37.26 24.62 -19.37
N LEU A 570 38.42 23.98 -19.19
CA LEU A 570 38.84 23.41 -17.91
C LEU A 570 38.79 24.42 -16.76
N ASP A 571 39.22 25.66 -17.03
CA ASP A 571 39.23 26.75 -16.04
C ASP A 571 37.80 27.12 -15.63
N GLN A 572 36.88 27.26 -16.59
CA GLN A 572 35.47 27.55 -16.30
C GLN A 572 34.82 26.48 -15.44
N VAL A 573 35.10 25.20 -15.70
CA VAL A 573 34.57 24.09 -14.92
C VAL A 573 35.18 24.08 -13.51
N THR A 574 36.46 24.43 -13.38
CA THR A 574 37.13 24.58 -12.09
C THR A 574 36.48 25.69 -11.26
N ASP A 575 36.24 26.85 -11.85
CA ASP A 575 35.58 27.98 -11.19
C ASP A 575 34.16 27.61 -10.73
N MET A 576 33.41 26.89 -11.56
CA MET A 576 32.08 26.37 -11.21
C MET A 576 32.12 25.45 -9.99
N MET A 577 33.11 24.55 -9.90
CA MET A 577 33.28 23.66 -8.74
C MET A 577 33.68 24.42 -7.48
N VAL A 578 34.56 25.42 -7.60
CA VAL A 578 35.02 26.25 -6.49
C VAL A 578 33.87 27.09 -5.92
N ALA A 579 33.09 27.72 -6.79
CA ALA A 579 31.91 28.52 -6.42
C ALA A 579 30.85 27.69 -5.67
N ASN A 580 30.76 26.39 -5.95
CA ASN A 580 29.82 25.46 -5.32
C ASN A 580 30.50 24.52 -4.30
N SER A 581 31.70 24.84 -3.83
CA SER A 581 32.52 23.90 -3.03
C SER A 581 31.95 23.56 -1.64
N SER A 582 31.02 24.36 -1.11
CA SER A 582 30.30 24.04 0.14
C SER A 582 29.26 22.94 -0.06
N ASN A 583 28.63 22.89 -1.24
CA ASN A 583 27.58 21.95 -1.61
C ASN A 583 27.69 21.65 -3.12
N LEU A 584 28.63 20.77 -3.45
CA LEU A 584 28.90 20.40 -4.83
C LEU A 584 28.01 19.24 -5.24
N ILE A 585 27.29 19.39 -6.34
CA ILE A 585 26.56 18.33 -7.02
C ILE A 585 27.25 18.08 -8.34
N ILE A 586 27.83 16.90 -8.52
CA ILE A 586 28.58 16.55 -9.73
C ILE A 586 27.97 15.30 -10.36
N THR A 587 27.62 15.38 -11.65
CA THR A 587 27.22 14.20 -12.43
C THR A 587 28.43 13.69 -13.18
N VAL A 588 28.79 12.43 -12.94
CA VAL A 588 29.93 11.76 -13.58
C VAL A 588 29.50 10.49 -14.31
N LYS A 589 30.26 10.11 -15.33
CA LYS A 589 30.21 8.80 -15.96
C LYS A 589 31.42 7.99 -15.49
N PRO A 590 31.23 6.95 -14.66
CA PRO A 590 32.33 6.21 -14.06
C PRO A 590 33.21 5.48 -15.10
N ALA A 591 34.54 5.53 -14.93
CA ALA A 591 35.49 4.85 -15.82
C ALA A 591 35.46 3.32 -15.66
N ASN A 592 35.22 2.84 -14.44
CA ASN A 592 35.17 1.43 -14.11
C ASN A 592 33.75 1.02 -13.72
N GLN A 593 32.99 0.47 -14.67
CA GLN A 593 31.62 -0.03 -14.40
C GLN A 593 31.59 -1.27 -13.47
N ARG A 594 32.74 -1.83 -13.07
CA ARG A 594 32.81 -2.96 -12.11
C ARG A 594 32.39 -2.60 -10.69
N THR A 595 32.44 -1.32 -10.31
CA THR A 595 31.97 -0.81 -9.00
C THR A 595 30.50 -0.37 -9.01
N VAL A 596 29.75 -0.70 -10.07
CA VAL A 596 28.31 -0.39 -10.23
C VAL A 596 27.43 -1.59 -9.84
N ALA A 597 27.91 -2.47 -8.97
CA ALA A 597 26.99 -3.39 -8.30
C ALA A 597 26.35 -2.64 -7.11
N PRO A 598 25.04 -2.39 -7.11
CA PRO A 598 24.36 -2.16 -5.84
C PRO A 598 24.63 -3.37 -4.95
N VAL A 599 24.73 -3.15 -3.64
CA VAL A 599 24.62 -4.24 -2.69
C VAL A 599 23.28 -4.94 -2.96
N ARG A 600 23.30 -6.05 -3.69
CA ARG A 600 22.17 -6.96 -3.80
C ARG A 600 21.90 -7.50 -2.40
N ARG A 601 20.99 -6.88 -1.66
CA ARG A 601 20.16 -7.65 -0.72
C ARG A 601 19.46 -8.71 -1.57
N GLY A 602 19.77 -9.97 -1.28
CA GLY A 602 19.42 -11.10 -2.13
C GLY A 602 17.94 -11.12 -2.48
N SER A 603 17.66 -11.04 -3.78
CA SER A 603 16.54 -11.74 -4.37
C SER A 603 17.11 -12.58 -5.50
N PHE A 604 16.91 -13.89 -5.39
CA PHE A 604 17.26 -14.84 -6.42
C PHE A 604 16.45 -14.52 -7.69
N SER A 605 17.19 -14.32 -8.79
CA SER A 605 16.87 -14.58 -10.21
C SER A 605 15.40 -14.87 -10.57
N ARG A 606 14.80 -14.22 -11.58
CA ARG A 606 15.15 -14.40 -13.00
C ARG A 606 14.43 -13.39 -13.93
N ASN A 607 15.24 -12.75 -14.77
CA ASN A 607 15.05 -12.25 -16.15
C ASN A 607 13.64 -11.96 -16.73
N SER A 608 13.52 -10.78 -17.33
CA SER A 608 13.15 -10.65 -18.75
C SER A 608 13.95 -9.54 -19.45
N GLN A 609 14.40 -9.89 -20.65
CA GLN A 609 15.00 -9.01 -21.64
C GLN A 609 13.89 -8.29 -22.44
N LEU A 610 14.27 -7.14 -23.02
CA LEU A 610 13.75 -6.49 -24.24
C LEU A 610 12.58 -5.48 -24.11
N SER A 611 12.99 -4.21 -24.01
CA SER A 611 12.90 -3.17 -25.06
C SER A 611 11.64 -2.99 -25.92
N SER A 612 11.13 -1.74 -25.86
CA SER A 612 10.79 -0.83 -26.96
C SER A 612 9.78 -1.25 -28.03
N GLY A 613 8.66 -0.52 -28.06
CA GLY A 613 7.77 -0.42 -29.22
C GLY A 613 6.76 0.71 -29.07
N SER A 614 7.21 1.95 -29.22
CA SER A 614 6.34 3.12 -29.41
C SER A 614 5.68 3.09 -30.79
N GLN A 615 4.35 3.22 -30.85
CA GLN A 615 3.65 3.79 -32.01
C GLN A 615 2.50 4.70 -31.57
N GLN A 616 2.35 5.74 -32.39
CA GLN A 616 1.52 6.93 -32.25
C GLN A 616 0.02 6.67 -32.42
N SER A 617 -0.75 7.51 -31.72
CA SER A 617 -2.06 8.12 -32.04
C SER A 617 -3.04 7.40 -32.97
N HIS A 618 -4.31 7.29 -32.52
CA HIS A 618 -5.45 7.82 -33.28
C HIS A 618 -6.63 8.11 -32.34
N THR A 619 -7.08 9.36 -32.37
CA THR A 619 -8.38 9.81 -31.89
C THR A 619 -9.49 9.27 -32.81
N THR A 620 -10.56 8.70 -32.22
CA THR A 620 -11.85 8.54 -32.90
C THR A 620 -12.99 9.01 -32.00
N ALA A 621 -13.94 9.69 -32.64
CA ALA A 621 -15.09 10.40 -32.08
C ALA A 621 -16.25 9.45 -31.70
N GLY A 622 -17.29 10.01 -31.07
CA GLY A 622 -18.53 9.36 -30.56
C GLY A 622 -19.27 8.48 -31.57
N SER A 623 -20.28 7.67 -31.22
CA SER A 623 -21.46 7.71 -30.32
C SER A 623 -21.75 6.25 -29.87
N ASP A 624 -22.61 5.88 -28.91
CA ASP A 624 -24.05 6.08 -28.72
C ASP A 624 -24.44 5.58 -27.29
N PRO A 625 -25.62 5.91 -26.74
CA PRO A 625 -25.97 5.65 -25.35
C PRO A 625 -26.99 4.50 -25.20
N GLU A 626 -26.67 3.26 -25.57
CA GLU A 626 -27.48 2.10 -25.20
C GLU A 626 -26.62 0.83 -25.02
N ASP A 627 -25.81 0.78 -23.96
CA ASP A 627 -25.25 -0.50 -23.48
C ASP A 627 -25.81 -0.79 -22.10
N LYS A 628 -26.80 -1.70 -22.07
CA LYS A 628 -27.39 -2.27 -20.87
C LYS A 628 -26.57 -3.48 -20.45
N TYR A 629 -26.04 -3.39 -19.22
CA TYR A 629 -25.63 -4.49 -18.33
C TYR A 629 -24.75 -5.60 -18.91
N ASP A 630 -23.42 -5.45 -18.77
CA ASP A 630 -22.50 -6.59 -18.78
C ASP A 630 -21.74 -6.63 -17.44
N GLN A 631 -22.09 -7.60 -16.59
CA GLN A 631 -21.16 -8.13 -15.58
C GLN A 631 -20.39 -9.26 -16.29
N ASP A 632 -19.17 -8.97 -16.74
CA ASP A 632 -18.33 -9.98 -17.38
C ASP A 632 -17.90 -11.04 -16.35
N GLU A 633 -18.53 -12.21 -16.39
CA GLU A 633 -18.06 -13.42 -15.69
C GLU A 633 -16.97 -14.07 -16.54
N ILE A 634 -15.72 -14.09 -16.04
CA ILE A 634 -14.57 -14.64 -16.76
C ILE A 634 -14.35 -16.10 -16.32
N VAL A 635 -14.52 -17.05 -17.24
CA VAL A 635 -14.18 -18.47 -17.04
C VAL A 635 -12.84 -18.79 -17.68
N ASP A 636 -11.86 -19.29 -16.90
CA ASP A 636 -10.55 -19.71 -17.43
C ASP A 636 -10.65 -21.09 -18.11
N LEU A 637 -10.66 -21.10 -19.45
CA LEU A 637 -10.71 -22.31 -20.28
C LEU A 637 -9.33 -22.95 -20.53
N THR A 638 -8.26 -22.55 -19.84
CA THR A 638 -6.91 -23.10 -20.05
C THR A 638 -6.61 -24.38 -19.28
N ALA A 639 -7.53 -24.85 -18.42
CA ALA A 639 -7.44 -26.14 -17.74
C ALA A 639 -7.85 -27.32 -18.65
N PRO A 640 -7.24 -28.52 -18.49
CA PRO A 640 -7.61 -29.68 -19.29
C PRO A 640 -9.10 -30.02 -19.05
N THR A 641 -9.88 -29.96 -20.13
CA THR A 641 -11.32 -30.19 -20.19
C THR A 641 -11.73 -31.49 -19.51
N THR A 642 -12.30 -31.37 -18.31
CA THR A 642 -13.27 -32.35 -17.80
C THR A 642 -14.33 -31.60 -17.01
N ASN A 643 -15.56 -31.65 -17.54
CA ASN A 643 -16.84 -31.21 -16.97
C ASN A 643 -17.17 -29.70 -17.07
N LEU A 644 -17.79 -29.35 -18.19
CA LEU A 644 -18.67 -28.18 -18.30
C LEU A 644 -20.05 -28.60 -17.79
N GLU A 645 -20.38 -28.29 -16.53
CA GLU A 645 -21.76 -28.40 -16.05
C GLU A 645 -22.54 -27.12 -16.35
N GLU A 646 -23.81 -27.30 -16.71
CA GLU A 646 -24.75 -26.24 -17.08
C GLU A 646 -25.16 -25.41 -15.87
N THR A 647 -24.65 -24.19 -15.75
CA THR A 647 -25.23 -23.17 -14.86
C THR A 647 -26.45 -22.55 -15.53
N HIS A 648 -27.63 -23.09 -15.25
CA HIS A 648 -28.90 -22.46 -15.58
C HIS A 648 -29.16 -21.27 -14.65
N SER A 649 -28.93 -20.04 -15.12
CA SER A 649 -29.63 -18.85 -14.60
C SER A 649 -30.75 -18.47 -15.57
N SER A 650 -31.98 -18.70 -15.16
CA SER A 650 -33.17 -18.61 -16.03
C SER A 650 -33.81 -17.24 -16.11
N GLU A 651 -33.22 -16.15 -15.60
CA GLU A 651 -34.01 -14.93 -15.36
C GLU A 651 -33.65 -13.65 -16.14
N ASP A 652 -32.52 -13.55 -16.86
CA ASP A 652 -32.23 -12.31 -17.62
C ASP A 652 -31.88 -12.48 -19.11
N GLY A 653 -31.98 -13.70 -19.66
CA GLY A 653 -31.88 -13.93 -21.12
C GLY A 653 -30.52 -13.59 -21.77
N ILE A 654 -29.53 -13.17 -20.99
CA ILE A 654 -28.16 -12.89 -21.43
C ILE A 654 -27.22 -13.82 -20.64
N LEU A 655 -26.38 -14.56 -21.38
CA LEU A 655 -25.45 -15.54 -20.83
C LEU A 655 -24.05 -15.17 -21.33
N HIS A 656 -23.18 -14.76 -20.42
CA HIS A 656 -21.79 -14.41 -20.70
C HIS A 656 -20.94 -15.69 -20.76
N LEU A 657 -20.09 -15.78 -21.79
CA LEU A 657 -19.19 -16.92 -22.03
C LEU A 657 -17.74 -16.50 -22.19
#